data_AF-A0AAD5YUD0-F1
#
_entry.id   AF-A0AAD5YUD0-F1
#
_cell.length_a   1.000
_cell.length_b   1.000
_cell.length_c   1.000
_cell.angle_alpha   90.00
_cell.angle_beta   90.00
_cell.angle_gamma   90.00
#
_symmetry.space_group_name_H-M   'P 1'
#
loop_
_entity.id
_entity.type
_entity.pdbx_description
1 polymer ?
#
loop_
_entity_poly.entity_id
_entity_poly.type
_entity_poly.pdbx_seq_one_letter_code
_entity_poly.pdbx_strand_id
1 'polypeptide(L)'
;MNRQNKPGQPLQVVLRKGHRYDEKVLSLDILENVFRLYADIDRRSPPWTISHISKRWRSLSLATPDLWTRVPLPILYEEEVAQSLVDFLPKYLARSRDKLISFRWEGNRSPYHQSEDGDEEEDPYCGKANRIIAILVRACRRWGRVELISEIWTYHLGNQMVFVEEEMQSIRHLSIRTTTPGFDTMDFKTRPELTELRYAGPFRAHIFKNFVEWDLLNRLALTISQPMERPTEFSAFQNLVALELCIASYEIENVQVVWFGTLPNVQTFSIRLHTRALVVGFENLKMPRLEDVRLSFQSRTDVQTLENFADFLNRHAPLVKKFTVINRSWIDAGVDVPLSLFGRNASLRGSGGLTERWSEGNFARFVSQTRRLINTIEKRPRDHKLGRIEITLGPQHNLWQLLAALEHWKFDPPQIVGDLYGKGRRAVTLCAEEMRRIHDFAEEDTEPDVLRHFDAEETNTIKRCMDLIYNSLLLVEVYYETRIHFIIYELSRMRADQFTPPEPDIPERAGNLWRQGINGNFGYSIEREPKCRSKGAGEFVLVMIPTTLELTFTVSNAHHSFQRTIFSDSHHNGAIALGAAFTILIIVYTYTAPPAYQLNLPNFSSPRSTCSPESYSNGSWTFRPRTASANLTVKEDALDFAGFSGCASSREYDWHLATDKPEQWDRFPNASSWEWTPGETCQELRPLDSSALVKELVEEGGWLLVGDSVTENHFFSISCILHPHVIATPFYAPGQNWDRGWPQNLYLNPDSPLVKNITFPPNFNISSTPLVTFRRIDLLFSKAELNALYHIQHPHFSPNETLFSEEGVWTMPVHEYLDIFLSPLPRANYGTMVVSTAGHWTTTMFSYFRDEEKKDSGYGIDGLIDFFEFAMEGWAAEVQMALWKEEKRLGRKMVRKGKKKVVVRAYLPGHEDCHSHREPWNEVQPFVWNWYNWGNIWDFNARFQKTLSDRKKFPNIYYLPIDRPARLRPDAHATGDCLHIMTGAGVLEGWTHYIWQFISRETPRN
;
A
#
# COMPACT_ATOMS: atom_id res chain seq x y z
N MET A 1 -4.88 14.22 -41.26
CA MET A 1 -4.40 12.91 -41.78
C MET A 1 -3.99 13.11 -43.24
N ASN A 2 -2.93 12.46 -43.72
CA ASN A 2 -2.61 12.41 -45.16
C ASN A 2 -3.18 11.12 -45.76
N ARG A 3 -3.87 11.22 -46.91
CA ARG A 3 -4.47 10.07 -47.61
C ARG A 3 -3.44 9.29 -48.43
N GLN A 4 -2.54 8.53 -47.81
CA GLN A 4 -1.65 7.64 -48.58
C GLN A 4 -0.99 6.49 -47.79
N ASN A 5 -1.77 5.68 -47.06
CA ASN A 5 -1.29 4.37 -46.58
C ASN A 5 -1.79 3.25 -47.50
N LYS A 6 -0.90 2.32 -47.88
CA LYS A 6 -1.25 1.08 -48.60
C LYS A 6 -1.71 -0.01 -47.62
N PRO A 7 -2.47 -1.03 -48.07
CA PRO A 7 -2.84 -2.15 -47.22
C PRO A 7 -1.60 -2.84 -46.61
N GLY A 8 -1.68 -3.20 -45.33
CA GLY A 8 -0.63 -3.98 -44.63
C GLY A 8 0.34 -3.19 -43.75
N GLN A 9 0.29 -1.86 -43.69
CA GLN A 9 1.07 -1.07 -42.72
C GLN A 9 0.25 -0.69 -41.48
N PRO A 10 0.84 -0.74 -40.26
CA PRO A 10 0.15 -0.35 -39.02
C PRO A 10 -0.15 1.15 -38.98
N LEU A 11 -1.26 1.53 -38.34
CA LEU A 11 -1.75 2.90 -38.32
C LEU A 11 -0.96 3.76 -37.32
N GLN A 12 -0.11 4.68 -37.80
CA GLN A 12 0.55 5.65 -36.93
C GLN A 12 -0.38 6.80 -36.55
N VAL A 13 -0.70 6.94 -35.26
CA VAL A 13 -1.49 8.05 -34.71
C VAL A 13 -0.56 9.03 -33.97
N VAL A 14 -0.20 10.13 -34.63
CA VAL A 14 0.66 11.17 -34.05
C VAL A 14 -0.17 12.18 -33.26
N LEU A 15 -0.24 12.00 -31.94
CA LEU A 15 -0.92 12.93 -31.04
C LEU A 15 -0.07 14.18 -30.76
N ARG A 16 -0.41 15.31 -31.39
CA ARG A 16 0.15 16.63 -31.02
C ARG A 16 -0.62 17.25 -29.86
N LYS A 17 0.09 17.62 -28.80
CA LYS A 17 -0.44 18.27 -27.59
C LYS A 17 -0.82 19.72 -27.91
N GLY A 18 -2.11 20.08 -27.82
CA GLY A 18 -2.56 21.49 -27.97
C GLY A 18 -3.93 21.75 -28.58
N HIS A 19 -4.64 20.76 -29.14
CA HIS A 19 -5.96 20.96 -29.73
C HIS A 19 -7.07 20.18 -29.00
N ARG A 20 -8.21 20.85 -28.76
CA ARG A 20 -9.48 20.19 -28.46
C ARG A 20 -9.99 19.52 -29.72
N TYR A 21 -10.02 18.18 -29.74
CA TYR A 21 -10.68 17.43 -30.81
C TYR A 21 -12.15 17.20 -30.43
N ASP A 22 -13.08 17.61 -31.31
CA ASP A 22 -14.48 17.22 -31.22
C ASP A 22 -14.59 15.70 -31.33
N GLU A 23 -15.41 15.04 -30.49
CA GLU A 23 -15.63 13.58 -30.54
C GLU A 23 -15.96 13.11 -31.96
N LYS A 24 -16.67 13.94 -32.74
CA LYS A 24 -17.05 13.67 -34.14
C LYS A 24 -15.87 13.31 -35.06
N VAL A 25 -14.63 13.66 -34.70
CA VAL A 25 -13.42 13.40 -35.50
C VAL A 25 -12.93 11.94 -35.38
N LEU A 26 -13.24 11.23 -34.29
CA LEU A 26 -12.86 9.82 -34.14
C LEU A 26 -13.85 8.91 -34.88
N SER A 27 -13.36 7.98 -35.70
CA SER A 27 -14.21 6.95 -36.33
C SER A 27 -14.68 5.92 -35.31
N LEU A 28 -15.75 5.19 -35.65
CA LEU A 28 -16.29 4.14 -34.77
C LEU A 28 -15.27 3.02 -34.56
N ASP A 29 -14.54 2.64 -35.61
CA ASP A 29 -13.50 1.60 -35.56
C ASP A 29 -12.35 1.96 -34.59
N ILE A 30 -11.93 3.23 -34.55
CA ILE A 30 -10.90 3.69 -33.61
C ILE A 30 -11.43 3.63 -32.17
N LEU A 31 -12.66 4.13 -31.93
CA LEU A 31 -13.27 4.06 -30.60
C LEU A 31 -13.49 2.61 -30.16
N GLU A 32 -13.90 1.72 -31.05
CA GLU A 32 -14.08 0.30 -30.73
C GLU A 32 -12.76 -0.39 -30.38
N ASN A 33 -11.67 -0.10 -31.12
CA ASN A 33 -10.33 -0.60 -30.77
C ASN A 33 -9.84 -0.05 -29.43
N VAL A 34 -10.12 1.22 -29.11
CA VAL A 34 -9.84 1.79 -27.77
C VAL A 34 -10.66 1.08 -26.69
N PHE A 35 -11.92 0.73 -26.94
CA PHE A 35 -12.77 0.02 -25.97
C PHE A 35 -12.30 -1.43 -25.75
N ARG A 36 -11.87 -2.12 -26.82
CA ARG A 36 -11.24 -3.45 -26.76
C ARG A 36 -9.96 -3.40 -25.92
N LEU A 37 -9.05 -2.46 -26.21
CA LEU A 37 -7.81 -2.26 -25.46
C LEU A 37 -8.05 -1.90 -23.99
N TYR A 38 -9.05 -1.08 -23.67
CA TYR A 38 -9.42 -0.76 -22.29
C TYR A 38 -9.83 -2.03 -21.51
N ALA A 39 -10.67 -2.88 -22.12
CA ALA A 39 -11.10 -4.16 -21.54
C ALA A 39 -9.99 -5.25 -21.52
N ASP A 40 -8.89 -5.06 -22.27
CA ASP A 40 -7.65 -5.86 -22.19
C ASP A 40 -6.73 -5.41 -21.05
N ILE A 41 -6.58 -4.10 -20.86
CA ILE A 41 -5.68 -3.50 -19.86
C ILE A 41 -6.25 -3.68 -18.44
N ASP A 42 -7.51 -3.29 -18.22
CA ASP A 42 -8.15 -3.43 -16.92
C ASP A 42 -9.26 -4.49 -16.98
N ARG A 43 -8.89 -5.71 -16.57
CA ARG A 43 -9.79 -6.87 -16.48
C ARG A 43 -10.87 -6.74 -15.39
N ARG A 44 -10.78 -5.75 -14.51
CA ARG A 44 -11.77 -5.47 -13.46
C ARG A 44 -12.73 -4.34 -13.88
N SER A 45 -12.28 -3.40 -14.72
CA SER A 45 -13.14 -2.34 -15.27
C SER A 45 -14.10 -2.87 -16.35
N PRO A 46 -15.43 -2.80 -16.12
CA PRO A 46 -16.39 -3.38 -17.03
C PRO A 46 -16.79 -2.45 -18.20
N PRO A 47 -17.38 -2.99 -19.29
CA PRO A 47 -17.83 -2.20 -20.45
C PRO A 47 -18.85 -1.10 -20.16
N TRP A 48 -19.54 -1.13 -19.01
CA TRP A 48 -20.45 -0.06 -18.65
C TRP A 48 -19.76 1.21 -18.15
N THR A 49 -18.54 1.13 -17.57
CA THR A 49 -17.79 2.32 -17.11
C THR A 49 -17.61 3.34 -18.24
N ILE A 50 -17.12 2.89 -19.39
CA ILE A 50 -16.98 3.71 -20.60
C ILE A 50 -18.34 4.15 -21.20
N SER A 51 -19.43 3.44 -20.88
CA SER A 51 -20.80 3.82 -21.29
C SER A 51 -21.38 5.03 -20.52
N HIS A 52 -20.69 5.50 -19.47
CA HIS A 52 -21.07 6.73 -18.75
C HIS A 52 -20.43 8.00 -19.33
N ILE A 53 -19.41 7.90 -20.18
CA ILE A 53 -18.62 9.05 -20.68
C ILE A 53 -19.45 9.97 -21.61
N SER A 54 -20.11 9.42 -22.63
CA SER A 54 -20.96 10.20 -23.54
C SER A 54 -22.10 9.33 -24.11
N LYS A 55 -23.18 9.95 -24.60
CA LYS A 55 -24.29 9.23 -25.25
C LYS A 55 -23.80 8.39 -26.45
N ARG A 56 -22.76 8.86 -27.15
CA ARG A 56 -22.13 8.13 -28.27
C ARG A 56 -21.33 6.92 -27.77
N TRP A 57 -20.55 7.08 -26.71
CA TRP A 57 -19.81 5.97 -26.08
C TRP A 57 -20.76 4.91 -25.52
N ARG A 58 -21.90 5.32 -24.94
CA ARG A 58 -22.98 4.41 -24.52
C ARG A 58 -23.56 3.63 -25.69
N SER A 59 -23.90 4.31 -26.78
CA SER A 59 -24.45 3.65 -27.97
C SER A 59 -23.46 2.67 -28.61
N LEU A 60 -22.16 3.00 -28.63
CA LEU A 60 -21.12 2.13 -29.19
C LEU A 60 -20.84 0.92 -28.29
N SER A 61 -20.63 1.15 -26.99
CA SER A 61 -20.41 0.06 -26.03
C SER A 61 -21.57 -0.93 -25.99
N LEU A 62 -22.83 -0.48 -26.04
CA LEU A 62 -24.00 -1.36 -26.15
C LEU A 62 -24.14 -2.05 -27.53
N ALA A 63 -23.56 -1.49 -28.60
CA ALA A 63 -23.65 -2.06 -29.94
C ALA A 63 -22.60 -3.13 -30.23
N THR A 64 -21.40 -3.05 -29.63
CA THR A 64 -20.26 -3.98 -29.84
C THR A 64 -20.35 -5.19 -28.89
N PRO A 65 -20.72 -6.41 -29.36
CA PRO A 65 -20.93 -7.56 -28.47
C PRO A 65 -19.63 -8.10 -27.85
N ASP A 66 -18.50 -7.95 -28.57
CA ASP A 66 -17.19 -8.46 -28.19
C ASP A 66 -16.72 -7.91 -26.83
N LEU A 67 -17.15 -6.70 -26.44
CA LEU A 67 -16.83 -6.11 -25.13
C LEU A 67 -17.52 -6.85 -23.97
N TRP A 68 -18.71 -7.42 -24.20
CA TRP A 68 -19.53 -8.11 -23.21
C TRP A 68 -19.18 -9.60 -23.09
N THR A 69 -18.05 -10.02 -23.66
CA THR A 69 -17.55 -11.40 -23.58
C THR A 69 -16.85 -11.67 -22.24
N ARG A 70 -16.33 -10.65 -21.56
CA ARG A 70 -15.57 -10.80 -20.30
C ARG A 70 -16.45 -10.51 -19.09
N VAL A 71 -17.11 -11.54 -18.57
CA VAL A 71 -18.03 -11.38 -17.43
C VAL A 71 -17.24 -10.93 -16.20
N PRO A 72 -17.53 -9.73 -15.65
CA PRO A 72 -16.92 -9.27 -14.42
C PRO A 72 -17.64 -9.95 -13.24
N LEU A 73 -16.93 -10.82 -12.54
CA LEU A 73 -17.40 -11.47 -11.32
C LEU A 73 -16.54 -10.94 -10.16
N PRO A 74 -17.03 -9.96 -9.37
CA PRO A 74 -16.32 -9.50 -8.18
C PRO A 74 -16.30 -10.60 -7.11
N ILE A 75 -15.39 -10.47 -6.13
CA ILE A 75 -15.45 -11.25 -4.90
C ILE A 75 -16.70 -10.81 -4.12
N LEU A 76 -17.48 -11.78 -3.63
CA LEU A 76 -18.77 -11.52 -2.99
C LEU A 76 -18.59 -11.27 -1.49
N TYR A 77 -18.32 -10.01 -1.13
CA TYR A 77 -18.23 -9.56 0.27
C TYR A 77 -19.55 -9.03 0.84
N GLU A 78 -20.51 -8.67 -0.02
CA GLU A 78 -21.73 -7.94 0.36
C GLU A 78 -22.97 -8.59 -0.26
N GLU A 79 -24.04 -8.70 0.53
CA GLU A 79 -25.28 -9.35 0.11
C GLU A 79 -25.95 -8.61 -1.07
N GLU A 80 -25.92 -7.28 -1.05
CA GLU A 80 -26.45 -6.42 -2.10
C GLU A 80 -25.68 -6.55 -3.41
N VAL A 81 -24.36 -6.72 -3.36
CA VAL A 81 -23.50 -6.95 -4.53
C VAL A 81 -23.81 -8.32 -5.15
N ALA A 82 -23.96 -9.36 -4.32
CA ALA A 82 -24.34 -10.69 -4.81
C ALA A 82 -25.73 -10.70 -5.47
N GLN A 83 -26.74 -10.04 -4.86
CA GLN A 83 -28.08 -9.93 -5.45
C GLN A 83 -28.09 -9.05 -6.71
N SER A 84 -27.38 -7.93 -6.71
CA SER A 84 -27.21 -7.07 -7.89
C SER A 84 -26.59 -7.82 -9.06
N LEU A 85 -25.61 -8.70 -8.80
CA LEU A 85 -24.98 -9.53 -9.82
C LEU A 85 -25.97 -10.56 -10.39
N VAL A 86 -26.79 -11.21 -9.55
CA VAL A 86 -27.88 -12.11 -10.00
C VAL A 86 -28.84 -11.41 -10.96
N ASP A 87 -29.27 -10.19 -10.64
CA ASP A 87 -30.28 -9.47 -11.44
C ASP A 87 -29.70 -8.78 -12.69
N PHE A 88 -28.38 -8.58 -12.73
CA PHE A 88 -27.68 -7.94 -13.83
C PHE A 88 -27.06 -8.95 -14.82
N LEU A 89 -26.55 -10.08 -14.35
CA LEU A 89 -25.79 -11.03 -15.16
C LEU A 89 -26.56 -11.58 -16.38
N PRO A 90 -27.87 -11.91 -16.34
CA PRO A 90 -28.61 -12.29 -17.54
C PRO A 90 -28.63 -11.19 -18.62
N LYS A 91 -28.73 -9.93 -18.19
CA LYS A 91 -28.70 -8.74 -19.07
C LYS A 91 -27.29 -8.48 -19.63
N TYR A 92 -26.25 -8.89 -18.90
CA TYR A 92 -24.87 -8.85 -19.37
C TYR A 92 -24.61 -9.93 -20.45
N LEU A 93 -24.96 -11.19 -20.16
CA LEU A 93 -24.76 -12.34 -21.06
C LEU A 93 -25.54 -12.21 -22.37
N ALA A 94 -26.70 -11.55 -22.36
CA ALA A 94 -27.46 -11.23 -23.56
C ALA A 94 -26.73 -10.25 -24.51
N ARG A 95 -25.93 -9.30 -23.98
CA ARG A 95 -25.25 -8.29 -24.81
C ARG A 95 -24.09 -8.85 -25.63
N SER A 96 -23.46 -9.93 -25.20
CA SER A 96 -22.48 -10.67 -26.01
C SER A 96 -23.11 -11.61 -27.05
N ARG A 97 -24.44 -11.68 -27.14
CA ARG A 97 -25.21 -12.39 -28.18
C ARG A 97 -24.82 -13.88 -28.30
N ASP A 98 -24.14 -14.23 -29.38
CA ASP A 98 -23.65 -15.53 -29.79
C ASP A 98 -22.17 -15.77 -29.40
N LYS A 99 -21.43 -14.70 -29.10
CA LYS A 99 -19.98 -14.74 -28.87
C LYS A 99 -19.60 -15.63 -27.70
N LEU A 100 -18.44 -16.28 -27.81
CA LEU A 100 -17.83 -16.99 -26.69
C LEU A 100 -17.57 -16.02 -25.53
N ILE A 101 -17.93 -16.45 -24.33
CA ILE A 101 -17.71 -15.73 -23.08
C ILE A 101 -16.49 -16.27 -22.34
N SER A 102 -15.90 -15.41 -21.52
CA SER A 102 -14.84 -15.75 -20.60
C SER A 102 -15.10 -15.11 -19.25
N PHE A 103 -14.78 -15.82 -18.18
CA PHE A 103 -14.99 -15.34 -16.82
C PHE A 103 -13.98 -15.96 -15.85
N ARG A 104 -13.82 -15.28 -14.71
CA ARG A 104 -12.97 -15.71 -13.61
C ARG A 104 -13.78 -15.62 -12.32
N TRP A 105 -13.91 -16.74 -11.62
CA TRP A 105 -14.60 -16.86 -10.33
C TRP A 105 -13.55 -17.12 -9.25
N GLU A 106 -13.51 -16.29 -8.20
CA GLU A 106 -12.57 -16.44 -7.07
C GLU A 106 -13.23 -16.94 -5.77
N GLY A 107 -14.51 -17.36 -5.85
CA GLY A 107 -15.34 -17.72 -4.69
C GLY A 107 -15.62 -16.55 -3.76
N ASN A 108 -16.20 -16.84 -2.59
CA ASN A 108 -15.95 -16.02 -1.41
C ASN A 108 -14.68 -16.55 -0.72
N ARG A 109 -13.90 -15.65 -0.13
CA ARG A 109 -12.65 -15.95 0.60
C ARG A 109 -12.80 -15.93 2.12
N SER A 110 -14.01 -15.79 2.66
CA SER A 110 -14.24 -15.98 4.10
C SER A 110 -13.77 -17.38 4.50
N PRO A 111 -12.71 -17.54 5.31
CA PRO A 111 -12.14 -18.86 5.58
C PRO A 111 -12.83 -19.56 6.75
N TYR A 112 -13.42 -18.78 7.67
CA TYR A 112 -14.06 -19.25 8.89
C TYR A 112 -15.32 -18.43 9.21
N HIS A 113 -16.47 -18.95 8.80
CA HIS A 113 -17.66 -18.94 9.65
C HIS A 113 -17.84 -20.34 10.24
N GLN A 114 -16.83 -20.79 10.99
CA GLN A 114 -17.08 -21.75 12.06
C GLN A 114 -17.52 -20.90 13.25
N SER A 115 -18.76 -21.12 13.71
CA SER A 115 -19.19 -20.69 15.03
C SER A 115 -18.32 -21.38 16.08
N GLU A 116 -18.11 -20.75 17.25
CA GLU A 116 -17.35 -21.40 18.34
C GLU A 116 -18.05 -22.67 18.85
N ASP A 117 -19.37 -22.76 18.64
CA ASP A 117 -20.23 -23.90 18.95
C ASP A 117 -20.09 -25.09 17.97
N GLY A 118 -19.49 -24.88 16.80
CA GLY A 118 -19.27 -25.92 15.78
C GLY A 118 -20.47 -26.26 14.90
N ASP A 119 -21.60 -25.56 15.06
CA ASP A 119 -22.74 -25.65 14.14
C ASP A 119 -22.39 -24.97 12.80
N GLU A 120 -22.52 -25.70 11.69
CA GLU A 120 -22.35 -25.20 10.32
C GLU A 120 -23.52 -24.28 9.93
N GLU A 121 -23.51 -23.04 10.42
CA GLU A 121 -24.47 -22.01 10.01
C GLU A 121 -24.35 -21.75 8.49
N GLU A 122 -25.42 -22.03 7.72
CA GLU A 122 -25.39 -21.94 6.25
C GLU A 122 -24.96 -20.53 5.81
N ASP A 123 -23.78 -20.41 5.19
CA ASP A 123 -23.26 -19.13 4.70
C ASP A 123 -24.36 -18.39 3.91
N PRO A 124 -24.75 -17.16 4.29
CA PRO A 124 -25.93 -16.50 3.73
C PRO A 124 -25.79 -16.16 2.24
N TYR A 125 -24.58 -16.23 1.69
CA TYR A 125 -24.30 -16.06 0.27
C TYR A 125 -24.45 -17.37 -0.52
N CYS A 126 -24.56 -18.55 0.11
CA CYS A 126 -24.80 -19.86 -0.52
C CYS A 126 -25.87 -19.80 -1.60
N GLY A 127 -27.07 -19.33 -1.26
CA GLY A 127 -28.20 -19.25 -2.19
C GLY A 127 -27.96 -18.30 -3.37
N LYS A 128 -27.14 -17.26 -3.18
CA LYS A 128 -26.83 -16.26 -4.22
C LYS A 128 -25.66 -16.70 -5.11
N ALA A 129 -24.60 -17.28 -4.54
CA ALA A 129 -23.54 -17.94 -5.29
C ALA A 129 -24.10 -19.05 -6.19
N ASN A 130 -24.96 -19.92 -5.66
CA ASN A 130 -25.64 -20.96 -6.44
C ASN A 130 -26.51 -20.38 -7.57
N ARG A 131 -27.20 -19.26 -7.36
CA ARG A 131 -27.98 -18.56 -8.42
C ARG A 131 -27.08 -17.94 -9.50
N ILE A 132 -25.93 -17.35 -9.12
CA ILE A 132 -24.95 -16.80 -10.08
C ILE A 132 -24.36 -17.92 -10.94
N ILE A 133 -23.95 -19.03 -10.32
CA ILE A 133 -23.46 -20.22 -11.01
C ILE A 133 -24.52 -20.75 -11.98
N ALA A 134 -25.77 -20.95 -11.53
CA ALA A 134 -26.86 -21.41 -12.39
C ALA A 134 -27.13 -20.48 -13.61
N ILE A 135 -26.88 -19.18 -13.49
CA ILE A 135 -26.97 -18.22 -14.61
C ILE A 135 -25.79 -18.38 -15.58
N LEU A 136 -24.56 -18.56 -15.09
CA LEU A 136 -23.38 -18.83 -15.93
C LEU A 136 -23.51 -20.19 -16.64
N VAL A 137 -23.98 -21.21 -15.93
CA VAL A 137 -24.20 -22.59 -16.40
C VAL A 137 -25.20 -22.62 -17.55
N ARG A 138 -26.27 -21.80 -17.51
CA ARG A 138 -27.19 -21.62 -18.67
C ARG A 138 -26.55 -21.01 -19.92
N ALA A 139 -25.30 -20.55 -19.84
CA ALA A 139 -24.50 -20.06 -20.96
C ALA A 139 -23.28 -20.96 -21.28
N CYS A 140 -23.20 -22.18 -20.72
CA CYS A 140 -22.07 -23.12 -20.88
C CYS A 140 -21.69 -23.41 -22.34
N ARG A 141 -22.67 -23.54 -23.25
CA ARG A 141 -22.46 -23.69 -24.71
C ARG A 141 -21.63 -22.57 -25.34
N ARG A 142 -21.54 -21.41 -24.67
CA ARG A 142 -20.74 -20.24 -25.09
C ARG A 142 -19.47 -20.05 -24.26
N TRP A 143 -19.14 -20.91 -23.29
CA TRP A 143 -17.91 -20.76 -22.52
C TRP A 143 -16.69 -21.01 -23.42
N GLY A 144 -15.78 -20.04 -23.52
CA GLY A 144 -14.52 -20.16 -24.26
C GLY A 144 -13.28 -20.17 -23.35
N ARG A 145 -13.29 -19.38 -22.27
CA ARG A 145 -12.22 -19.34 -21.25
C ARG A 145 -12.81 -19.23 -19.84
N VAL A 146 -12.61 -20.25 -19.03
CA VAL A 146 -13.12 -20.30 -17.64
C VAL A 146 -11.94 -20.40 -16.67
N GLU A 147 -11.90 -19.52 -15.68
CA GLU A 147 -10.94 -19.57 -14.57
C GLU A 147 -11.71 -19.71 -13.24
N LEU A 148 -11.62 -20.86 -12.59
CA LEU A 148 -12.21 -21.15 -11.29
C LEU A 148 -11.10 -21.19 -10.24
N ILE A 149 -11.25 -20.42 -9.18
CA ILE A 149 -10.37 -20.37 -8.01
C ILE A 149 -11.28 -20.37 -6.80
N SER A 150 -11.14 -21.32 -5.90
CA SER A 150 -11.90 -21.37 -4.64
C SER A 150 -11.27 -22.41 -3.72
N GLU A 151 -11.46 -22.27 -2.42
CA GLU A 151 -11.00 -23.25 -1.44
C GLU A 151 -12.18 -24.13 -0.96
N ILE A 152 -13.34 -23.54 -0.66
CA ILE A 152 -14.54 -24.23 -0.15
C ILE A 152 -15.64 -24.40 -1.22
N TRP A 153 -16.06 -23.29 -1.85
CA TRP A 153 -17.18 -23.17 -2.81
C TRP A 153 -17.10 -24.05 -4.06
N THR A 154 -15.94 -24.63 -4.30
CA THR A 154 -15.60 -25.50 -5.42
C THR A 154 -16.43 -26.79 -5.40
N TYR A 155 -16.86 -27.29 -4.24
CA TYR A 155 -17.71 -28.49 -4.16
C TYR A 155 -19.08 -28.32 -4.85
N HIS A 156 -19.85 -27.27 -4.52
CA HIS A 156 -21.15 -27.00 -5.15
C HIS A 156 -21.02 -26.66 -6.64
N LEU A 157 -19.97 -25.92 -7.02
CA LEU A 157 -19.70 -25.62 -8.42
C LEU A 157 -19.32 -26.89 -9.21
N GLY A 158 -18.55 -27.80 -8.61
CA GLY A 158 -18.23 -29.10 -9.19
C GLY A 158 -19.49 -29.91 -9.45
N ASN A 159 -20.33 -30.08 -8.43
CA ASN A 159 -21.61 -30.77 -8.54
C ASN A 159 -22.54 -30.13 -9.60
N GLN A 160 -22.59 -28.79 -9.71
CA GLN A 160 -23.37 -28.12 -10.76
C GLN A 160 -22.77 -28.28 -12.16
N MET A 161 -21.44 -28.36 -12.29
CA MET A 161 -20.75 -28.54 -13.57
C MET A 161 -20.97 -29.94 -14.17
N VAL A 162 -21.14 -30.98 -13.35
CA VAL A 162 -21.49 -32.34 -13.81
C VAL A 162 -22.77 -32.31 -14.67
N PHE A 163 -23.77 -31.50 -14.30
CA PHE A 163 -25.02 -31.38 -15.07
C PHE A 163 -24.89 -30.65 -16.42
N VAL A 164 -23.71 -30.13 -16.78
CA VAL A 164 -23.45 -29.46 -18.09
C VAL A 164 -22.21 -30.00 -18.84
N GLU A 165 -21.69 -31.16 -18.44
CA GLU A 165 -20.66 -31.93 -19.19
C GLU A 165 -21.05 -32.23 -20.64
N GLU A 166 -22.35 -32.24 -20.95
CA GLU A 166 -22.89 -32.47 -22.29
C GLU A 166 -23.02 -31.18 -23.14
N GLU A 167 -22.75 -30.01 -22.55
CA GLU A 167 -22.94 -28.70 -23.19
C GLU A 167 -21.68 -27.83 -23.31
N MET A 168 -20.57 -28.15 -22.62
CA MET A 168 -19.33 -27.36 -22.62
C MET A 168 -18.45 -27.48 -23.89
N GLN A 169 -19.02 -27.87 -25.04
CA GLN A 169 -18.27 -28.21 -26.26
C GLN A 169 -17.31 -27.09 -26.73
N SER A 170 -17.69 -25.83 -26.53
CA SER A 170 -16.94 -24.63 -26.97
C SER A 170 -15.72 -24.24 -26.10
N ILE A 171 -15.45 -24.93 -24.98
CA ILE A 171 -14.44 -24.46 -24.02
C ILE A 171 -13.01 -24.75 -24.50
N ARG A 172 -12.22 -23.68 -24.67
CA ARG A 172 -10.85 -23.74 -25.20
C ARG A 172 -9.77 -23.49 -24.15
N HIS A 173 -10.11 -22.83 -23.05
CA HIS A 173 -9.26 -22.67 -21.87
C HIS A 173 -10.06 -22.98 -20.61
N LEU A 174 -9.59 -23.93 -19.81
CA LEU A 174 -10.14 -24.23 -18.48
C LEU A 174 -9.02 -24.14 -17.45
N SER A 175 -9.20 -23.32 -16.44
CA SER A 175 -8.33 -23.26 -15.27
C SER A 175 -9.15 -23.53 -14.02
N ILE A 176 -8.75 -24.51 -13.22
CA ILE A 176 -9.37 -24.88 -11.94
C ILE A 176 -8.28 -24.83 -10.86
N ARG A 177 -8.53 -24.11 -9.77
CA ARG A 177 -7.77 -24.17 -8.53
C ARG A 177 -8.75 -24.47 -7.38
N THR A 178 -8.50 -25.57 -6.68
CA THR A 178 -9.33 -26.07 -5.57
C THR A 178 -8.45 -26.67 -4.48
N THR A 179 -8.78 -26.50 -3.21
CA THR A 179 -8.22 -27.32 -2.12
C THR A 179 -9.14 -28.49 -1.78
N THR A 180 -10.44 -28.33 -2.01
CA THR A 180 -11.48 -29.34 -1.77
C THR A 180 -11.44 -30.49 -2.80
N PRO A 181 -11.59 -31.76 -2.37
CA PRO A 181 -11.88 -32.88 -3.26
C PRO A 181 -13.33 -32.79 -3.80
N GLY A 182 -13.63 -33.53 -4.87
CA GLY A 182 -14.93 -33.53 -5.56
C GLY A 182 -14.81 -33.20 -7.05
N PHE A 183 -13.85 -32.38 -7.46
CA PHE A 183 -13.55 -32.16 -8.90
C PHE A 183 -12.95 -33.40 -9.59
N ASP A 184 -12.58 -34.43 -8.82
CA ASP A 184 -12.10 -35.72 -9.29
C ASP A 184 -13.21 -36.67 -9.79
N THR A 185 -14.49 -36.27 -9.70
CA THR A 185 -15.65 -37.09 -10.12
C THR A 185 -16.35 -36.64 -11.41
N MET A 186 -15.88 -35.58 -12.08
CA MET A 186 -16.41 -35.19 -13.40
C MET A 186 -16.13 -36.27 -14.46
N ASP A 187 -16.99 -36.37 -15.46
CA ASP A 187 -16.83 -37.24 -16.63
C ASP A 187 -17.33 -36.49 -17.87
N PHE A 188 -16.44 -35.81 -18.60
CA PHE A 188 -16.80 -34.95 -19.74
C PHE A 188 -17.35 -35.73 -20.94
N LYS A 189 -18.62 -36.15 -20.85
CA LYS A 189 -19.34 -36.95 -21.85
C LYS A 189 -19.33 -36.33 -23.25
N THR A 190 -19.37 -35.00 -23.36
CA THR A 190 -19.06 -34.32 -24.63
C THR A 190 -17.66 -33.76 -24.61
N ARG A 191 -16.93 -34.04 -25.69
CA ARG A 191 -15.52 -33.75 -25.84
C ARG A 191 -15.34 -32.24 -26.09
N PRO A 192 -14.68 -31.48 -25.19
CA PRO A 192 -14.47 -30.06 -25.38
C PRO A 192 -13.35 -29.78 -26.39
N GLU A 193 -13.40 -28.62 -27.07
CA GLU A 193 -12.28 -28.08 -27.89
C GLU A 193 -11.09 -27.61 -27.02
N LEU A 194 -10.70 -28.34 -25.98
CA LEU A 194 -9.87 -27.84 -24.90
C LEU A 194 -8.39 -27.73 -25.28
N THR A 195 -7.98 -26.52 -25.65
CA THR A 195 -6.60 -26.21 -26.07
C THR A 195 -5.64 -25.91 -24.92
N GLU A 196 -6.11 -25.34 -23.81
CA GLU A 196 -5.34 -25.10 -22.58
C GLU A 196 -6.11 -25.57 -21.34
N LEU A 197 -5.48 -26.47 -20.58
CA LEU A 197 -5.97 -26.90 -19.26
C LEU A 197 -4.99 -26.45 -18.18
N ARG A 198 -5.53 -25.97 -17.06
CA ARG A 198 -4.80 -25.75 -15.81
C ARG A 198 -5.60 -26.37 -14.67
N TYR A 199 -5.03 -27.31 -13.92
CA TYR A 199 -5.64 -27.89 -12.74
C TYR A 199 -4.70 -27.77 -11.54
N ALA A 200 -5.20 -27.24 -10.43
CA ALA A 200 -4.41 -26.96 -9.24
C ALA A 200 -5.17 -27.31 -7.96
N GLY A 201 -5.21 -28.60 -7.63
CA GLY A 201 -5.85 -29.13 -6.42
C GLY A 201 -5.48 -30.58 -6.14
N PRO A 202 -6.26 -31.30 -5.30
CA PRO A 202 -6.11 -32.74 -5.09
C PRO A 202 -6.13 -33.47 -6.42
N PHE A 203 -5.01 -34.11 -6.79
CA PHE A 203 -4.82 -34.74 -8.09
C PHE A 203 -4.74 -36.25 -7.93
N ARG A 204 -5.60 -36.98 -8.64
CA ARG A 204 -5.58 -38.43 -8.75
C ARG A 204 -5.37 -38.83 -10.22
N ALA A 205 -4.39 -39.66 -10.50
CA ALA A 205 -3.97 -39.96 -11.88
C ALA A 205 -5.05 -40.63 -12.75
N HIS A 206 -6.05 -41.27 -12.14
CA HIS A 206 -7.14 -41.92 -12.87
C HIS A 206 -8.13 -40.95 -13.50
N ILE A 207 -8.34 -39.76 -12.89
CA ILE A 207 -9.28 -38.71 -13.32
C ILE A 207 -9.17 -38.52 -14.83
N PHE A 208 -7.96 -38.18 -15.27
CA PHE A 208 -7.73 -37.64 -16.59
C PHE A 208 -7.96 -38.63 -17.74
N LYS A 209 -8.02 -39.95 -17.51
CA LYS A 209 -8.16 -40.92 -18.60
C LYS A 209 -9.44 -40.76 -19.44
N ASN A 210 -10.49 -40.12 -18.91
CA ASN A 210 -11.77 -39.93 -19.60
C ASN A 210 -11.99 -38.50 -20.14
N PHE A 211 -11.17 -37.51 -19.75
CA PHE A 211 -11.62 -36.10 -19.72
C PHE A 211 -11.51 -35.32 -21.04
N VAL A 212 -10.56 -35.63 -21.93
CA VAL A 212 -10.17 -34.73 -23.03
C VAL A 212 -9.76 -35.50 -24.29
N GLU A 213 -10.05 -34.94 -25.47
CA GLU A 213 -9.27 -35.27 -26.67
C GLU A 213 -7.86 -34.69 -26.54
N TRP A 214 -6.94 -35.49 -26.03
CA TRP A 214 -5.54 -35.11 -25.80
C TRP A 214 -4.81 -34.59 -27.04
N ASP A 215 -5.28 -34.97 -28.22
CA ASP A 215 -4.80 -34.47 -29.51
C ASP A 215 -5.14 -32.99 -29.78
N LEU A 216 -6.04 -32.36 -29.03
CA LEU A 216 -6.35 -30.92 -29.13
C LEU A 216 -5.58 -30.07 -28.11
N LEU A 217 -5.06 -30.68 -27.04
CA LEU A 217 -4.49 -29.97 -25.90
C LEU A 217 -3.05 -29.50 -26.17
N ASN A 218 -2.87 -28.21 -26.42
CA ASN A 218 -1.53 -27.62 -26.65
C ASN A 218 -0.85 -27.10 -25.38
N ARG A 219 -1.61 -26.86 -24.29
CA ARG A 219 -1.08 -26.40 -22.98
C ARG A 219 -1.71 -27.16 -21.83
N LEU A 220 -0.86 -27.66 -20.93
CA LEU A 220 -1.27 -28.36 -19.70
C LEU A 220 -0.52 -27.77 -18.51
N ALA A 221 -1.23 -27.38 -17.45
CA ALA A 221 -0.66 -27.09 -16.15
C ALA A 221 -1.29 -27.98 -15.07
N LEU A 222 -0.49 -28.68 -14.25
CA LEU A 222 -0.97 -29.58 -13.19
C LEU A 222 -0.25 -29.32 -11.86
N THR A 223 -1.01 -29.10 -10.79
CA THR A 223 -0.54 -29.34 -9.42
C THR A 223 -0.75 -30.81 -9.06
N ILE A 224 0.26 -31.42 -8.44
CA ILE A 224 0.21 -32.80 -7.93
C ILE A 224 0.53 -32.75 -6.45
N SER A 225 -0.47 -32.97 -5.60
CA SER A 225 -0.34 -32.93 -4.14
C SER A 225 -0.23 -34.30 -3.47
N GLN A 226 -0.64 -35.38 -4.15
CA GLN A 226 -0.59 -36.75 -3.62
C GLN A 226 0.34 -37.64 -4.48
N PRO A 227 0.92 -38.71 -3.90
CA PRO A 227 1.66 -39.72 -4.66
C PRO A 227 0.80 -40.34 -5.75
N MET A 228 1.37 -40.56 -6.94
CA MET A 228 0.68 -41.30 -8.01
C MET A 228 0.99 -42.79 -7.87
N GLU A 229 0.05 -43.56 -7.29
CA GLU A 229 0.16 -45.02 -7.07
C GLU A 229 0.51 -45.84 -8.33
N ARG A 230 0.24 -45.28 -9.51
CA ARG A 230 0.59 -45.86 -10.81
C ARG A 230 1.31 -44.81 -11.65
N PRO A 231 2.32 -45.19 -12.44
CA PRO A 231 3.00 -44.24 -13.30
C PRO A 231 2.04 -43.64 -14.33
N THR A 232 2.09 -42.32 -14.50
CA THR A 232 1.28 -41.63 -15.50
C THR A 232 1.96 -41.71 -16.85
N GLU A 233 1.21 -42.20 -17.84
CA GLU A 233 1.68 -42.38 -19.21
C GLU A 233 1.33 -41.16 -20.06
N PHE A 234 2.34 -40.40 -20.47
CA PHE A 234 2.19 -39.17 -21.26
C PHE A 234 2.11 -39.42 -22.78
N SER A 235 1.97 -40.67 -23.20
CA SER A 235 1.88 -41.07 -24.62
C SER A 235 0.64 -40.51 -25.34
N ALA A 236 -0.44 -40.19 -24.63
CA ALA A 236 -1.64 -39.60 -25.22
C ALA A 236 -1.46 -38.13 -25.68
N PHE A 237 -0.46 -37.41 -25.15
CA PHE A 237 -0.33 -35.97 -25.30
C PHE A 237 0.48 -35.57 -26.55
N GLN A 238 0.09 -36.08 -27.72
CA GLN A 238 0.88 -35.94 -28.95
C GLN A 238 1.06 -34.48 -29.40
N ASN A 239 0.04 -33.63 -29.25
CA ASN A 239 0.05 -32.24 -29.70
C ASN A 239 0.35 -31.21 -28.59
N LEU A 240 0.78 -31.66 -27.41
CA LEU A 240 1.14 -30.80 -26.30
C LEU A 240 2.40 -29.97 -26.63
N VAL A 241 2.31 -28.64 -26.53
CA VAL A 241 3.40 -27.69 -26.83
C VAL A 241 4.02 -27.12 -25.55
N ALA A 242 3.25 -26.97 -24.47
CA ALA A 242 3.78 -26.59 -23.17
C ALA A 242 3.18 -27.38 -22.00
N LEU A 243 4.05 -27.80 -21.10
CA LEU A 243 3.72 -28.52 -19.87
C LEU A 243 4.21 -27.72 -18.66
N GLU A 244 3.33 -27.42 -17.71
CA GLU A 244 3.64 -26.83 -16.41
C GLU A 244 3.26 -27.81 -15.28
N LEU A 245 4.18 -28.08 -14.36
CA LEU A 245 3.99 -28.98 -13.24
C LEU A 245 4.24 -28.26 -11.91
N CYS A 246 3.50 -28.63 -10.87
CA CYS A 246 3.61 -28.02 -9.54
C CYS A 246 3.46 -29.12 -8.48
N ILE A 247 4.58 -29.72 -8.04
CA ILE A 247 4.55 -30.85 -7.10
C ILE A 247 4.56 -30.31 -5.66
N ALA A 248 3.47 -30.58 -4.95
CA ALA A 248 3.11 -29.97 -3.67
C ALA A 248 2.54 -30.99 -2.67
N SER A 249 3.34 -32.01 -2.34
CA SER A 249 3.07 -32.92 -1.21
C SER A 249 3.46 -32.24 0.10
N TYR A 250 2.48 -32.01 0.97
CA TYR A 250 2.68 -31.35 2.27
C TYR A 250 2.97 -32.33 3.41
N GLU A 251 2.59 -33.60 3.26
CA GLU A 251 2.52 -34.56 4.38
C GLU A 251 3.49 -35.75 4.26
N ILE A 252 4.06 -35.99 3.07
CA ILE A 252 4.86 -37.19 2.79
C ILE A 252 6.27 -36.82 2.35
N GLU A 253 7.25 -37.23 3.16
CA GLU A 253 8.67 -37.30 2.76
C GLU A 253 8.91 -38.53 1.86
N ASN A 254 9.76 -38.36 0.83
CA ASN A 254 10.17 -39.42 -0.12
C ASN A 254 9.08 -39.86 -1.12
N VAL A 255 8.30 -38.92 -1.66
CA VAL A 255 7.39 -39.21 -2.78
C VAL A 255 8.18 -39.44 -4.07
N GLN A 256 8.32 -40.70 -4.49
CA GLN A 256 8.74 -41.01 -5.86
C GLN A 256 7.58 -40.78 -6.82
N VAL A 257 7.82 -39.99 -7.87
CA VAL A 257 6.87 -39.82 -8.99
C VAL A 257 7.59 -40.21 -10.27
N VAL A 258 7.16 -41.29 -10.92
CA VAL A 258 7.81 -41.83 -12.13
C VAL A 258 6.96 -41.51 -13.37
N TRP A 259 7.59 -40.92 -14.38
CA TRP A 259 6.94 -40.34 -15.56
C TRP A 259 7.35 -41.12 -16.80
N PHE A 260 6.40 -41.71 -17.53
CA PHE A 260 6.69 -42.50 -18.73
C PHE A 260 6.08 -41.87 -19.97
N GLY A 261 6.81 -41.90 -21.09
CA GLY A 261 6.26 -41.61 -22.42
C GLY A 261 7.14 -40.69 -23.26
N THR A 262 6.68 -40.41 -24.48
CA THR A 262 7.28 -39.42 -25.36
C THR A 262 6.27 -38.31 -25.62
N LEU A 263 6.70 -37.07 -25.38
CA LEU A 263 5.99 -35.82 -25.60
C LEU A 263 6.66 -35.12 -26.80
N PRO A 264 6.35 -35.51 -28.04
CA PRO A 264 7.18 -35.17 -29.20
C PRO A 264 7.15 -33.68 -29.55
N ASN A 265 6.09 -32.96 -29.16
CA ASN A 265 5.86 -31.56 -29.53
C ASN A 265 6.11 -30.54 -28.39
N VAL A 266 6.44 -30.98 -27.17
CA VAL A 266 6.63 -30.05 -26.05
C VAL A 266 7.89 -29.21 -26.26
N GLN A 267 7.68 -27.90 -26.39
CA GLN A 267 8.70 -26.86 -26.57
C GLN A 267 8.98 -26.08 -25.27
N THR A 268 8.01 -26.03 -24.34
CA THR A 268 8.19 -25.37 -23.04
C THR A 268 7.85 -26.33 -21.91
N PHE A 269 8.79 -26.52 -20.98
CA PHE A 269 8.58 -27.32 -19.77
C PHE A 269 8.84 -26.46 -18.54
N SER A 270 7.84 -26.30 -17.70
CA SER A 270 7.92 -25.61 -16.42
C SER A 270 7.65 -26.60 -15.30
N ILE A 271 8.46 -26.61 -14.25
CA ILE A 271 8.22 -27.43 -13.07
C ILE A 271 8.56 -26.67 -11.79
N ARG A 272 7.65 -26.74 -10.83
CA ARG A 272 7.76 -26.15 -9.49
C ARG A 272 7.74 -27.27 -8.46
N LEU A 273 8.73 -27.30 -7.56
CA LEU A 273 8.83 -28.25 -6.46
C LEU A 273 8.67 -27.51 -5.13
N HIS A 274 7.81 -28.03 -4.24
CA HIS A 274 7.53 -27.43 -2.93
C HIS A 274 8.14 -28.21 -1.75
N THR A 275 8.64 -29.43 -1.96
CA THR A 275 8.94 -30.41 -0.89
C THR A 275 10.43 -30.76 -0.86
N ARG A 276 10.91 -31.27 0.28
CA ARG A 276 12.34 -31.55 0.53
C ARG A 276 12.86 -32.87 -0.07
N ALA A 277 11.98 -33.78 -0.49
CA ALA A 277 12.32 -35.17 -0.76
C ALA A 277 11.52 -35.71 -1.96
N LEU A 278 12.01 -35.40 -3.17
CA LEU A 278 11.35 -35.72 -4.44
C LEU A 278 12.36 -36.29 -5.44
N VAL A 279 12.64 -37.60 -5.31
CA VAL A 279 13.33 -38.37 -6.36
C VAL A 279 12.36 -38.53 -7.54
N VAL A 280 12.32 -37.52 -8.40
CA VAL A 280 11.46 -37.53 -9.59
C VAL A 280 12.08 -38.41 -10.66
N GLY A 281 11.36 -39.49 -11.02
CA GLY A 281 11.72 -40.41 -12.10
C GLY A 281 11.45 -39.81 -13.48
N PHE A 282 12.21 -38.78 -13.86
CA PHE A 282 12.19 -38.18 -15.19
C PHE A 282 12.80 -39.08 -16.28
N GLU A 283 13.54 -40.13 -15.90
CA GLU A 283 14.36 -40.95 -16.80
C GLU A 283 13.58 -41.69 -17.92
N ASN A 284 12.26 -41.83 -17.77
CA ASN A 284 11.40 -42.50 -18.75
C ASN A 284 10.57 -41.51 -19.59
N LEU A 285 10.80 -40.21 -19.44
CA LEU A 285 10.09 -39.13 -20.14
C LEU A 285 10.97 -38.54 -21.25
N LYS A 286 10.45 -38.44 -22.48
CA LYS A 286 11.19 -37.94 -23.65
C LYS A 286 10.56 -36.69 -24.25
N MET A 287 11.32 -35.60 -24.35
CA MET A 287 10.85 -34.32 -24.92
C MET A 287 11.81 -33.83 -26.03
N PRO A 288 11.81 -34.46 -27.21
CA PRO A 288 12.81 -34.20 -28.25
C PRO A 288 12.78 -32.77 -28.83
N ARG A 289 11.67 -32.04 -28.69
CA ARG A 289 11.49 -30.65 -29.16
C ARG A 289 11.60 -29.58 -28.06
N LEU A 290 12.06 -29.93 -26.86
CA LEU A 290 12.09 -29.01 -25.71
C LEU A 290 13.10 -27.89 -25.88
N GLU A 291 12.64 -26.62 -25.84
CA GLU A 291 13.46 -25.44 -26.09
C GLU A 291 13.61 -24.49 -24.88
N ASP A 292 12.53 -24.27 -24.10
CA ASP A 292 12.52 -23.44 -22.88
C ASP A 292 12.17 -24.29 -21.66
N VAL A 293 13.12 -24.40 -20.73
CA VAL A 293 12.97 -25.15 -19.48
C VAL A 293 12.97 -24.18 -18.31
N ARG A 294 11.99 -24.31 -17.41
CA ARG A 294 11.86 -23.48 -16.20
C ARG A 294 11.73 -24.37 -14.98
N LEU A 295 12.66 -24.21 -14.05
CA LEU A 295 12.77 -25.04 -12.84
C LEU A 295 12.68 -24.10 -11.63
N SER A 296 11.70 -24.32 -10.77
CA SER A 296 11.45 -23.46 -9.60
C SER A 296 11.31 -24.28 -8.33
N PHE A 297 11.87 -23.78 -7.25
CA PHE A 297 11.89 -24.45 -5.94
C PHE A 297 11.30 -23.51 -4.89
N GLN A 298 10.46 -24.01 -3.99
CA GLN A 298 10.04 -23.28 -2.78
C GLN A 298 10.73 -23.79 -1.50
N SER A 299 11.43 -24.92 -1.57
CA SER A 299 12.10 -25.58 -0.46
C SER A 299 13.53 -25.94 -0.82
N ARG A 300 14.31 -26.36 0.20
CA ARG A 300 15.56 -27.11 0.03
C ARG A 300 15.33 -28.24 -0.98
N THR A 301 16.03 -28.18 -2.11
CA THR A 301 16.13 -29.27 -3.08
C THR A 301 17.49 -29.92 -2.91
N ASP A 302 17.52 -31.24 -2.83
CA ASP A 302 18.76 -31.99 -2.69
C ASP A 302 19.57 -31.99 -4.00
N VAL A 303 20.85 -32.33 -3.91
CA VAL A 303 21.76 -32.31 -5.07
C VAL A 303 21.45 -33.44 -6.07
N GLN A 304 20.95 -34.59 -5.59
CA GLN A 304 20.61 -35.73 -6.45
C GLN A 304 19.43 -35.39 -7.37
N THR A 305 18.43 -34.66 -6.88
CA THR A 305 17.30 -34.16 -7.69
C THR A 305 17.75 -33.20 -8.78
N LEU A 306 18.75 -32.35 -8.53
CA LEU A 306 19.36 -31.48 -9.55
C LEU A 306 20.15 -32.28 -10.59
N GLU A 307 20.94 -33.26 -10.15
CA GLU A 307 21.76 -34.11 -11.03
C GLU A 307 20.88 -35.04 -11.89
N ASN A 308 19.86 -35.66 -11.31
CA ASN A 308 18.83 -36.43 -12.02
C ASN A 308 18.10 -35.58 -13.08
N PHE A 309 17.80 -34.31 -12.78
CA PHE A 309 17.18 -33.40 -13.75
C PHE A 309 18.13 -33.02 -14.88
N ALA A 310 19.41 -32.76 -14.59
CA ALA A 310 20.42 -32.51 -15.62
C ALA A 310 20.60 -33.73 -16.54
N ASP A 311 20.61 -34.93 -15.98
CA ASP A 311 20.74 -36.17 -16.74
C ASP A 311 19.49 -36.50 -17.56
N PHE A 312 18.28 -36.17 -17.08
CA PHE A 312 17.09 -36.15 -17.92
C PHE A 312 17.24 -35.18 -19.08
N LEU A 313 17.61 -33.91 -18.81
CA LEU A 313 17.78 -32.93 -19.88
C LEU A 313 18.82 -33.39 -20.91
N ASN A 314 19.94 -33.97 -20.45
CA ASN A 314 21.03 -34.44 -21.30
C ASN A 314 20.66 -35.68 -22.13
N ARG A 315 19.94 -36.65 -21.55
CA ARG A 315 19.51 -37.87 -22.26
C ARG A 315 18.27 -37.66 -23.15
N HIS A 316 17.40 -36.71 -22.82
CA HIS A 316 16.02 -36.69 -23.33
C HIS A 316 15.50 -35.32 -23.81
N ALA A 317 16.29 -34.24 -23.67
CA ALA A 317 15.96 -32.90 -24.16
C ALA A 317 17.19 -32.23 -24.84
N PRO A 318 17.57 -32.68 -26.06
CA PRO A 318 18.78 -32.19 -26.73
C PRO A 318 18.68 -30.73 -27.19
N LEU A 319 17.48 -30.24 -27.52
CA LEU A 319 17.26 -28.93 -28.16
C LEU A 319 17.06 -27.74 -27.19
N VAL A 320 17.39 -27.90 -25.90
CA VAL A 320 17.15 -26.86 -24.88
C VAL A 320 18.02 -25.62 -25.15
N LYS A 321 17.39 -24.55 -25.61
CA LYS A 321 18.02 -23.25 -25.93
C LYS A 321 18.04 -22.34 -24.71
N LYS A 322 16.96 -22.35 -23.92
CA LYS A 322 16.78 -21.55 -22.71
C LYS A 322 16.59 -22.45 -21.49
N PHE A 323 17.34 -22.19 -20.43
CA PHE A 323 17.12 -22.78 -19.12
C PHE A 323 17.01 -21.70 -18.05
N THR A 324 15.92 -21.73 -17.29
CA THR A 324 15.60 -20.74 -16.25
C THR A 324 15.52 -21.44 -14.90
N VAL A 325 16.30 -20.98 -13.92
CA VAL A 325 16.20 -21.45 -12.53
C VAL A 325 15.66 -20.32 -11.67
N ILE A 326 14.57 -20.60 -10.94
CA ILE A 326 13.84 -19.63 -10.11
C ILE A 326 13.75 -20.18 -8.69
N ASN A 327 14.77 -19.92 -7.88
CA ASN A 327 14.71 -20.28 -6.46
C ASN A 327 13.80 -19.30 -5.70
N ARG A 328 12.89 -19.83 -4.91
CA ARG A 328 11.97 -19.13 -4.01
C ARG A 328 12.07 -19.64 -2.56
N SER A 329 13.09 -20.45 -2.24
CA SER A 329 13.26 -21.04 -0.92
C SER A 329 13.77 -20.04 0.12
N TRP A 330 13.13 -20.03 1.27
CA TRP A 330 13.63 -19.41 2.49
C TRP A 330 14.71 -20.31 3.14
N ILE A 331 15.55 -19.77 4.03
CA ILE A 331 16.94 -20.23 4.25
C ILE A 331 17.14 -21.02 5.55
N ASP A 332 17.79 -22.20 5.44
CA ASP A 332 19.13 -22.50 6.01
C ASP A 332 19.68 -23.80 5.33
N ALA A 333 20.68 -24.61 5.71
CA ALA A 333 21.46 -24.94 6.91
C ALA A 333 22.71 -25.75 6.50
N GLY A 334 23.71 -25.81 7.36
CA GLY A 334 25.07 -26.24 7.05
C GLY A 334 25.33 -27.75 6.92
N VAL A 335 26.00 -28.14 5.83
CA VAL A 335 26.92 -29.29 5.69
C VAL A 335 28.00 -28.94 4.64
N ASP A 336 29.25 -29.36 4.84
CA ASP A 336 30.38 -29.08 3.94
C ASP A 336 30.73 -30.24 3.00
N VAL A 337 31.12 -29.91 1.75
CA VAL A 337 31.70 -30.84 0.77
C VAL A 337 32.70 -30.08 -0.14
N PRO A 338 33.93 -30.58 -0.39
CA PRO A 338 34.92 -29.90 -1.24
C PRO A 338 34.53 -29.76 -2.72
N LEU A 339 35.16 -28.83 -3.44
CA LEU A 339 34.93 -28.57 -4.86
C LEU A 339 36.22 -28.25 -5.64
N SER A 340 36.26 -28.70 -6.90
CA SER A 340 37.17 -28.21 -7.95
C SER A 340 36.54 -28.39 -9.34
N LEU A 341 37.17 -27.81 -10.38
CA LEU A 341 36.82 -27.84 -11.81
C LEU A 341 35.67 -26.89 -12.28
N PHE A 342 35.75 -26.43 -13.54
CA PHE A 342 35.21 -25.14 -14.04
C PHE A 342 34.44 -25.25 -15.39
N GLY A 343 33.53 -24.30 -15.65
CA GLY A 343 32.73 -24.08 -16.88
C GLY A 343 32.32 -22.59 -17.03
N ARG A 344 31.68 -22.18 -18.15
CA ARG A 344 31.35 -20.75 -18.48
C ARG A 344 30.18 -20.57 -19.50
N ASN A 345 29.03 -20.03 -19.06
CA ASN A 345 28.31 -18.83 -19.60
C ASN A 345 26.90 -18.65 -18.97
N ALA A 346 26.50 -17.42 -18.60
CA ALA A 346 25.14 -17.12 -18.08
C ALA A 346 24.73 -15.63 -18.24
N SER A 347 23.43 -15.32 -18.10
CA SER A 347 22.87 -13.95 -18.18
C SER A 347 21.72 -13.75 -17.18
N LEU A 348 21.61 -12.58 -16.53
CA LEU A 348 20.61 -12.30 -15.48
C LEU A 348 19.67 -11.14 -15.83
N ARG A 349 18.43 -11.21 -15.31
CA ARG A 349 17.44 -10.13 -15.16
C ARG A 349 16.59 -10.38 -13.92
N GLY A 350 15.91 -9.36 -13.38
CA GLY A 350 15.02 -9.48 -12.21
C GLY A 350 14.02 -8.33 -12.09
N SER A 351 13.02 -8.45 -11.20
CA SER A 351 11.95 -7.45 -11.01
C SER A 351 11.21 -7.57 -9.67
N GLY A 352 11.31 -6.53 -8.82
CA GLY A 352 10.32 -6.03 -7.83
C GLY A 352 9.79 -6.93 -6.69
N GLY A 353 9.97 -6.52 -5.42
CA GLY A 353 9.22 -7.04 -4.27
C GLY A 353 9.97 -7.21 -2.92
N LEU A 354 10.17 -6.13 -2.17
CA LEU A 354 10.64 -6.09 -0.76
C LEU A 354 12.02 -6.75 -0.47
N THR A 355 12.38 -6.98 0.80
CA THR A 355 13.77 -6.89 1.27
C THR A 355 14.18 -7.88 2.38
N GLU A 356 15.20 -8.71 2.13
CA GLU A 356 15.94 -9.46 3.16
C GLU A 356 17.29 -10.00 2.62
N ARG A 357 18.27 -10.30 3.50
CA ARG A 357 19.64 -10.69 3.12
C ARG A 357 19.89 -12.19 3.30
N TRP A 358 20.59 -12.80 2.35
CA TRP A 358 21.19 -14.13 2.52
C TRP A 358 22.43 -14.06 3.43
N SER A 359 22.68 -15.12 4.20
CA SER A 359 24.01 -15.39 4.77
C SER A 359 24.97 -15.90 3.68
N GLU A 360 26.23 -15.48 3.73
CA GLU A 360 27.20 -15.71 2.64
C GLU A 360 27.42 -17.19 2.34
N GLY A 361 27.47 -18.04 3.37
CA GLY A 361 27.64 -19.50 3.22
C GLY A 361 26.49 -20.18 2.46
N ASN A 362 25.24 -19.75 2.68
CA ASN A 362 24.10 -20.30 1.94
C ASN A 362 24.06 -19.80 0.49
N PHE A 363 24.50 -18.56 0.23
CA PHE A 363 24.62 -18.05 -1.14
C PHE A 363 25.75 -18.75 -1.90
N ALA A 364 26.90 -18.96 -1.27
CA ALA A 364 27.99 -19.76 -1.82
C ALA A 364 27.56 -21.21 -2.14
N ARG A 365 26.76 -21.85 -1.26
CA ARG A 365 26.20 -23.19 -1.52
C ARG A 365 25.25 -23.19 -2.72
N PHE A 366 24.30 -22.25 -2.81
CA PHE A 366 23.38 -22.16 -3.96
C PHE A 366 24.12 -21.89 -5.29
N VAL A 367 25.09 -20.97 -5.29
CA VAL A 367 25.93 -20.69 -6.46
C VAL A 367 26.72 -21.93 -6.86
N SER A 368 27.28 -22.66 -5.89
CA SER A 368 28.00 -23.92 -6.12
C SER A 368 27.12 -25.03 -6.72
N GLN A 369 25.92 -25.26 -6.17
CA GLN A 369 24.95 -26.24 -6.68
C GLN A 369 24.48 -25.88 -8.10
N THR A 370 24.10 -24.62 -8.32
CA THR A 370 23.71 -24.11 -9.65
C THR A 370 24.85 -24.23 -10.66
N ARG A 371 26.11 -24.05 -10.22
CA ARG A 371 27.29 -24.23 -11.05
C ARG A 371 27.59 -25.69 -11.38
N ARG A 372 27.39 -26.64 -10.45
CA ARG A 372 27.47 -28.08 -10.76
C ARG A 372 26.45 -28.47 -11.82
N LEU A 373 25.20 -28.02 -11.66
CA LEU A 373 24.11 -28.20 -12.62
C LEU A 373 24.48 -27.66 -14.02
N ILE A 374 24.97 -26.41 -14.11
CA ILE A 374 25.43 -25.80 -15.36
C ILE A 374 26.60 -26.60 -15.96
N ASN A 375 27.64 -26.93 -15.19
CA ASN A 375 28.78 -27.72 -15.66
C ASN A 375 28.36 -29.10 -16.21
N THR A 376 27.33 -29.75 -15.64
CA THR A 376 26.82 -31.04 -16.14
C THR A 376 26.03 -30.88 -17.44
N ILE A 377 25.37 -29.74 -17.68
CA ILE A 377 24.67 -29.47 -18.95
C ILE A 377 25.66 -28.93 -20.03
N GLU A 378 26.72 -28.21 -19.64
CA GLU A 378 27.79 -27.74 -20.55
C GLU A 378 28.63 -28.87 -21.17
N LYS A 379 28.62 -30.09 -20.60
CA LYS A 379 29.32 -31.28 -21.13
C LYS A 379 28.74 -31.84 -22.45
N ARG A 380 27.69 -31.21 -23.02
CA ARG A 380 27.06 -31.61 -24.29
C ARG A 380 28.03 -31.54 -25.49
N PRO A 381 27.78 -32.32 -26.56
CA PRO A 381 28.44 -32.14 -27.86
C PRO A 381 28.36 -30.70 -28.36
N ARG A 382 29.41 -30.24 -29.06
CA ARG A 382 29.66 -28.81 -29.37
C ARG A 382 28.53 -28.10 -30.11
N ASP A 383 27.69 -28.85 -30.81
CA ASP A 383 26.61 -28.35 -31.67
C ASP A 383 25.32 -28.05 -30.88
N HIS A 384 25.23 -28.48 -29.61
CA HIS A 384 24.04 -28.42 -28.76
C HIS A 384 24.27 -27.55 -27.50
N LYS A 385 24.86 -26.36 -27.69
CA LYS A 385 25.12 -25.40 -26.61
C LYS A 385 23.85 -24.67 -26.17
N LEU A 386 23.70 -24.52 -24.86
CA LEU A 386 22.71 -23.61 -24.25
C LEU A 386 22.91 -22.19 -24.77
N GLY A 387 21.86 -21.58 -25.33
CA GLY A 387 21.88 -20.21 -25.82
C GLY A 387 21.67 -19.16 -24.71
N ARG A 388 20.92 -19.51 -23.66
CA ARG A 388 20.67 -18.64 -22.50
C ARG A 388 20.37 -19.43 -21.23
N ILE A 389 21.24 -19.31 -20.24
CA ILE A 389 20.93 -19.63 -18.84
C ILE A 389 20.44 -18.33 -18.18
N GLU A 390 19.26 -18.37 -17.57
CA GLU A 390 18.63 -17.24 -16.87
C GLU A 390 18.36 -17.61 -15.41
N ILE A 391 19.27 -17.20 -14.52
CA ILE A 391 19.08 -17.35 -13.07
C ILE A 391 18.24 -16.16 -12.62
N THR A 392 16.99 -16.42 -12.21
CA THR A 392 16.13 -15.41 -11.60
C THR A 392 16.19 -15.60 -10.08
N LEU A 393 17.03 -14.81 -9.42
CA LEU A 393 16.99 -14.68 -7.97
C LEU A 393 15.74 -13.90 -7.54
N GLY A 394 15.38 -13.98 -6.26
CA GLY A 394 14.32 -13.18 -5.68
C GLY A 394 14.61 -11.67 -5.81
N PRO A 395 13.59 -10.81 -5.74
CA PRO A 395 13.74 -9.36 -5.93
C PRO A 395 14.50 -8.62 -4.81
N GLN A 396 15.07 -9.35 -3.84
CA GLN A 396 15.44 -8.81 -2.53
C GLN A 396 16.96 -8.59 -2.34
N HIS A 397 17.75 -8.74 -3.41
CA HIS A 397 19.21 -8.71 -3.34
C HIS A 397 19.76 -7.39 -3.86
N ASN A 398 20.69 -6.80 -3.12
CA ASN A 398 21.34 -5.58 -3.57
C ASN A 398 22.36 -5.89 -4.69
N LEU A 399 22.62 -4.90 -5.54
CA LEU A 399 23.54 -5.03 -6.67
C LEU A 399 24.96 -5.43 -6.22
N TRP A 400 25.37 -5.04 -5.01
CA TRP A 400 26.70 -5.30 -4.46
C TRP A 400 26.93 -6.75 -4.06
N GLN A 401 25.92 -7.46 -3.54
CA GLN A 401 26.02 -8.90 -3.25
C GLN A 401 26.10 -9.73 -4.54
N LEU A 402 25.37 -9.32 -5.58
CA LEU A 402 25.49 -9.90 -6.91
C LEU A 402 26.88 -9.62 -7.50
N LEU A 403 27.37 -8.37 -7.40
CA LEU A 403 28.68 -7.98 -7.89
C LEU A 403 29.84 -8.66 -7.13
N ALA A 404 29.76 -8.84 -5.81
CA ALA A 404 30.80 -9.52 -5.02
C ALA A 404 30.91 -11.02 -5.37
N ALA A 405 29.78 -11.70 -5.59
CA ALA A 405 29.80 -13.07 -6.11
C ALA A 405 30.30 -13.15 -7.56
N LEU A 406 30.06 -12.12 -8.37
CA LEU A 406 30.66 -11.96 -9.71
C LEU A 406 32.14 -11.53 -9.66
N GLU A 407 32.63 -10.93 -8.58
CA GLU A 407 34.04 -10.61 -8.36
C GLU A 407 34.84 -11.89 -8.02
N HIS A 408 34.17 -12.87 -7.40
CA HIS A 408 34.65 -14.25 -7.29
C HIS A 408 34.53 -15.05 -8.61
N TRP A 409 33.81 -14.55 -9.62
CA TRP A 409 33.95 -15.03 -11.00
C TRP A 409 35.09 -14.26 -11.67
N LYS A 410 36.28 -14.87 -11.81
CA LYS A 410 37.39 -14.26 -12.57
C LYS A 410 37.04 -14.11 -14.06
N PHE A 411 36.44 -12.96 -14.38
CA PHE A 411 36.56 -12.30 -15.67
C PHE A 411 37.89 -11.55 -15.69
N ASP A 412 38.64 -11.66 -16.77
CA ASP A 412 39.68 -10.69 -17.12
C ASP A 412 39.00 -9.56 -17.91
N PRO A 413 38.83 -8.35 -17.35
CA PRO A 413 38.27 -7.24 -18.10
C PRO A 413 39.36 -6.65 -19.00
N PRO A 414 39.08 -6.31 -20.27
CA PRO A 414 39.96 -5.45 -21.03
C PRO A 414 40.21 -4.15 -20.25
N GLN A 415 41.46 -3.67 -20.25
CA GLN A 415 41.95 -2.54 -19.44
C GLN A 415 41.07 -1.27 -19.54
N ILE A 416 40.39 -1.12 -20.69
CA ILE A 416 39.35 -0.12 -21.01
C ILE A 416 38.25 -0.03 -19.93
N VAL A 417 37.83 -1.14 -19.32
CA VAL A 417 36.74 -1.17 -18.32
C VAL A 417 37.15 -0.48 -17.02
N GLY A 418 38.38 -0.70 -16.55
CA GLY A 418 38.93 0.01 -15.38
C GLY A 418 39.06 1.51 -15.64
N ASP A 419 39.46 1.88 -16.85
CA ASP A 419 39.57 3.25 -17.32
C ASP A 419 38.21 3.98 -17.37
N LEU A 420 37.16 3.31 -17.87
CA LEU A 420 35.79 3.82 -17.88
C LEU A 420 35.22 3.95 -16.46
N TYR A 421 35.45 2.95 -15.60
CA TYR A 421 35.05 2.99 -14.19
C TYR A 421 35.71 4.16 -13.43
N GLY A 422 37.01 4.38 -13.64
CA GLY A 422 37.74 5.51 -13.08
C GLY A 422 37.26 6.88 -13.57
N LYS A 423 36.93 6.99 -14.87
CA LYS A 423 36.40 8.23 -15.48
C LYS A 423 34.99 8.55 -14.99
N GLY A 424 34.08 7.57 -14.99
CA GLY A 424 32.71 7.72 -14.47
C GLY A 424 32.68 8.09 -12.98
N ARG A 425 33.50 7.39 -12.15
CA ARG A 425 33.62 7.70 -10.72
C ARG A 425 34.13 9.13 -10.48
N ARG A 426 35.16 9.57 -11.20
CA ARG A 426 35.65 10.96 -11.10
C ARG A 426 34.62 11.99 -11.53
N ALA A 427 33.88 11.76 -12.62
CA ALA A 427 32.86 12.69 -13.10
C ALA A 427 31.70 12.86 -12.08
N VAL A 428 31.25 11.76 -11.46
CA VAL A 428 30.21 11.81 -10.42
C VAL A 428 30.73 12.47 -9.14
N THR A 429 31.97 12.19 -8.70
CA THR A 429 32.56 12.85 -7.52
C THR A 429 32.73 14.36 -7.74
N LEU A 430 33.32 14.79 -8.85
CA LEU A 430 33.48 16.22 -9.18
C LEU A 430 32.14 16.96 -9.26
N CYS A 431 31.14 16.36 -9.90
CA CYS A 431 29.80 16.95 -9.98
C CYS A 431 29.12 17.03 -8.59
N ALA A 432 29.35 16.03 -7.72
CA ALA A 432 28.82 16.04 -6.35
C ALA A 432 29.55 17.04 -5.42
N GLU A 433 30.83 17.32 -5.67
CA GLU A 433 31.63 18.30 -4.90
C GLU A 433 31.24 19.75 -5.26
N GLU A 434 31.08 20.09 -6.55
CA GLU A 434 30.66 21.43 -6.94
C GLU A 434 29.16 21.68 -6.67
N MET A 435 28.29 20.66 -6.80
CA MET A 435 26.89 20.76 -6.35
C MET A 435 26.78 20.94 -4.83
N ARG A 436 27.77 20.48 -4.04
CA ARG A 436 27.83 20.75 -2.60
C ARG A 436 28.28 22.18 -2.32
N ARG A 437 29.31 22.69 -3.01
CA ARG A 437 29.68 24.12 -2.91
C ARG A 437 28.53 25.08 -3.21
N ILE A 438 27.73 24.79 -4.24
CA ILE A 438 26.54 25.60 -4.57
C ILE A 438 25.48 25.53 -3.46
N HIS A 439 25.38 24.39 -2.75
CA HIS A 439 24.50 24.25 -1.58
C HIS A 439 25.05 25.02 -0.37
N ASP A 440 26.32 24.82 -0.03
CA ASP A 440 26.97 25.42 1.15
C ASP A 440 26.99 26.96 1.03
N PHE A 441 27.25 27.49 -0.17
CA PHE A 441 27.19 28.94 -0.45
C PHE A 441 25.77 29.54 -0.35
N ALA A 442 24.72 28.71 -0.38
CA ALA A 442 23.33 29.12 -0.24
C ALA A 442 22.79 28.99 1.20
N GLU A 443 23.58 28.50 2.16
CA GLU A 443 23.20 28.42 3.58
C GLU A 443 23.81 29.53 4.46
N GLU A 444 24.88 30.21 4.02
CA GLU A 444 25.54 31.26 4.82
C GLU A 444 24.95 32.68 4.65
N ASP A 445 24.29 32.99 3.52
CA ASP A 445 23.76 34.34 3.23
C ASP A 445 22.23 34.42 3.39
N THR A 446 21.73 35.40 4.14
CA THR A 446 20.36 35.39 4.70
C THR A 446 19.46 36.59 4.35
N GLU A 447 19.60 37.14 3.14
CA GLU A 447 18.64 38.13 2.60
C GLU A 447 17.58 37.55 1.62
N PRO A 448 16.36 38.12 1.53
CA PRO A 448 15.21 37.41 0.92
C PRO A 448 15.11 37.46 -0.61
N ASP A 449 15.85 38.34 -1.30
CA ASP A 449 15.57 38.71 -2.71
C ASP A 449 16.45 38.02 -3.77
N VAL A 450 17.36 37.12 -3.39
CA VAL A 450 18.34 36.48 -4.29
C VAL A 450 17.69 35.59 -5.37
N LEU A 451 16.46 35.08 -5.15
CA LEU A 451 15.75 34.13 -6.03
C LEU A 451 15.22 34.71 -7.37
N ARG A 452 15.98 35.61 -8.02
CA ARG A 452 15.71 36.08 -9.40
C ARG A 452 16.88 36.00 -10.37
N HIS A 453 18.10 35.71 -9.91
CA HIS A 453 19.25 35.51 -10.80
C HIS A 453 20.05 34.27 -10.41
N PHE A 454 19.64 33.11 -10.94
CA PHE A 454 20.65 32.13 -11.37
C PHE A 454 21.39 32.75 -12.55
N ASP A 455 22.72 32.75 -12.52
CA ASP A 455 23.49 33.37 -13.59
C ASP A 455 23.70 32.42 -14.79
N ALA A 456 24.33 32.95 -15.84
CA ALA A 456 24.60 32.19 -17.05
C ALA A 456 25.73 31.15 -16.89
N GLU A 457 26.55 31.23 -15.84
CA GLU A 457 27.68 30.35 -15.57
C GLU A 457 27.27 29.15 -14.71
N GLU A 458 26.48 29.37 -13.65
CA GLU A 458 25.82 28.33 -12.85
C GLU A 458 24.91 27.45 -13.73
N THR A 459 24.07 28.08 -14.54
CA THR A 459 23.15 27.39 -15.46
C THR A 459 23.91 26.54 -16.48
N ASN A 460 25.05 27.04 -16.98
CA ASN A 460 25.94 26.26 -17.86
C ASN A 460 26.73 25.17 -17.11
N THR A 461 26.99 25.34 -15.82
CA THR A 461 27.68 24.34 -14.98
C THR A 461 26.77 23.16 -14.67
N ILE A 462 25.52 23.40 -14.24
CA ILE A 462 24.49 22.37 -14.08
C ILE A 462 24.26 21.65 -15.42
N LYS A 463 24.18 22.40 -16.53
CA LYS A 463 24.06 21.82 -17.87
C LYS A 463 25.26 20.95 -18.24
N ARG A 464 26.50 21.38 -17.98
CA ARG A 464 27.72 20.58 -18.20
C ARG A 464 27.73 19.30 -17.36
N CYS A 465 27.30 19.36 -16.10
CA CYS A 465 27.11 18.18 -15.24
C CYS A 465 26.10 17.20 -15.86
N MET A 466 24.94 17.70 -16.29
CA MET A 466 23.89 16.89 -16.93
C MET A 466 24.37 16.30 -18.27
N ASP A 467 25.07 17.06 -19.10
CA ASP A 467 25.64 16.59 -20.37
C ASP A 467 26.75 15.53 -20.12
N LEU A 468 27.60 15.69 -19.09
CA LEU A 468 28.60 14.69 -18.69
C LEU A 468 27.95 13.37 -18.23
N ILE A 469 26.93 13.46 -17.38
CA ILE A 469 26.17 12.30 -16.89
C ILE A 469 25.42 11.63 -18.05
N TYR A 470 24.75 12.41 -18.91
CA TYR A 470 23.97 11.90 -20.04
C TYR A 470 24.86 11.19 -21.08
N ASN A 471 26.01 11.77 -21.46
CA ASN A 471 26.96 11.12 -22.36
C ASN A 471 27.63 9.88 -21.72
N SER A 472 27.81 9.85 -20.39
CA SER A 472 28.31 8.66 -19.68
C SER A 472 27.27 7.53 -19.63
N LEU A 473 25.97 7.86 -19.57
CA LEU A 473 24.88 6.89 -19.55
C LEU A 473 24.46 6.40 -20.95
N LEU A 474 24.66 7.21 -22.00
CA LEU A 474 24.35 6.85 -23.39
C LEU A 474 25.18 5.65 -23.91
N LEU A 475 26.27 5.29 -23.23
CA LEU A 475 27.07 4.09 -23.49
C LEU A 475 26.46 2.80 -22.91
N VAL A 476 25.30 2.85 -22.24
CA VAL A 476 24.61 1.70 -21.64
C VAL A 476 23.14 1.66 -22.08
N GLU A 477 22.87 0.93 -23.17
CA GLU A 477 21.56 0.96 -23.83
C GLU A 477 20.50 0.06 -23.13
N VAL A 478 19.47 0.67 -22.53
CA VAL A 478 18.29 -0.02 -21.96
C VAL A 478 17.00 0.74 -22.29
N TYR A 479 16.12 0.12 -23.09
CA TYR A 479 14.79 0.64 -23.44
C TYR A 479 13.75 0.42 -22.33
N TYR A 480 12.77 1.32 -22.21
CA TYR A 480 11.61 1.20 -21.32
C TYR A 480 10.28 1.64 -21.98
N GLU A 481 9.24 0.84 -21.77
CA GLU A 481 7.93 0.91 -22.45
C GLU A 481 6.88 1.78 -21.71
N THR A 482 7.24 2.31 -20.53
CA THR A 482 6.31 2.85 -19.52
C THR A 482 5.50 4.08 -19.93
N ARG A 483 5.89 4.79 -21.01
CA ARG A 483 5.40 6.15 -21.31
C ARG A 483 3.96 6.25 -21.84
N ILE A 484 3.36 5.17 -22.35
CA ILE A 484 2.01 5.21 -22.92
C ILE A 484 0.91 5.13 -21.85
N HIS A 485 1.09 4.27 -20.84
CA HIS A 485 0.09 4.00 -19.80
C HIS A 485 -0.35 5.25 -19.01
N PHE A 486 0.60 6.13 -18.68
CA PHE A 486 0.34 7.35 -17.92
C PHE A 486 -0.68 8.28 -18.60
N ILE A 487 -0.62 8.41 -19.93
CA ILE A 487 -1.48 9.35 -20.68
C ILE A 487 -2.93 8.85 -20.73
N ILE A 488 -3.14 7.54 -20.89
CA ILE A 488 -4.49 6.94 -20.94
C ILE A 488 -5.13 6.95 -19.54
N TYR A 489 -4.33 6.70 -18.49
CA TYR A 489 -4.78 6.73 -17.11
C TYR A 489 -5.26 8.13 -16.67
N GLU A 490 -4.52 9.19 -16.98
CA GLU A 490 -4.95 10.55 -16.61
C GLU A 490 -6.19 11.01 -17.40
N LEU A 491 -6.31 10.62 -18.67
CA LEU A 491 -7.49 10.94 -19.50
C LEU A 491 -8.78 10.27 -19.00
N SER A 492 -8.69 9.10 -18.36
CA SER A 492 -9.88 8.39 -17.83
C SER A 492 -10.45 9.01 -16.54
N ARG A 493 -9.74 9.97 -15.93
CA ARG A 493 -10.10 10.59 -14.64
C ARG A 493 -10.74 11.98 -14.73
N MET A 494 -10.91 12.51 -15.95
CA MET A 494 -11.47 13.85 -16.20
C MET A 494 -13.01 13.85 -16.28
N ARG A 495 -13.64 14.96 -15.90
CA ARG A 495 -15.10 15.12 -15.91
C ARG A 495 -15.58 15.94 -17.13
N ALA A 496 -16.84 15.72 -17.52
CA ALA A 496 -17.41 16.29 -18.76
C ALA A 496 -17.63 17.81 -18.73
N ASP A 497 -17.79 18.39 -17.54
CA ASP A 497 -17.90 19.85 -17.30
C ASP A 497 -16.62 20.61 -17.66
N GLN A 498 -15.45 19.97 -17.56
CA GLN A 498 -14.13 20.55 -17.83
C GLN A 498 -13.87 20.90 -19.31
N PHE A 499 -14.81 20.61 -20.22
CA PHE A 499 -14.68 20.85 -21.67
C PHE A 499 -15.35 22.13 -22.18
N THR A 500 -16.02 22.92 -21.34
CA THR A 500 -16.74 24.14 -21.78
C THR A 500 -15.94 25.42 -21.44
N PRO A 501 -15.69 26.35 -22.38
CA PRO A 501 -15.16 27.67 -22.06
C PRO A 501 -16.30 28.69 -21.87
N PRO A 502 -16.20 29.64 -20.92
CA PRO A 502 -17.11 30.79 -20.85
C PRO A 502 -16.65 31.90 -21.80
N GLU A 503 -17.54 32.33 -22.68
CA GLU A 503 -17.40 33.53 -23.52
C GLU A 503 -18.82 34.04 -23.87
N PRO A 504 -19.02 35.34 -24.15
CA PRO A 504 -18.24 36.51 -23.72
C PRO A 504 -19.13 37.50 -22.93
N ASP A 505 -18.55 38.49 -22.26
CA ASP A 505 -19.25 39.78 -22.10
C ASP A 505 -18.29 40.97 -21.84
N ILE A 506 -18.74 42.17 -22.23
CA ILE A 506 -17.97 43.42 -22.21
C ILE A 506 -18.72 44.46 -21.36
N PRO A 507 -18.00 45.20 -20.49
CA PRO A 507 -18.39 46.59 -20.20
C PRO A 507 -17.39 47.59 -20.80
N GLU A 508 -17.88 48.45 -21.72
CA GLU A 508 -17.13 49.54 -22.34
C GLU A 508 -17.46 50.88 -21.66
N ARG A 509 -16.48 51.49 -20.98
CA ARG A 509 -16.34 52.93 -20.58
C ARG A 509 -15.28 53.03 -19.46
N ALA A 510 -14.38 54.00 -19.41
CA ALA A 510 -13.94 55.03 -20.37
C ALA A 510 -12.42 55.27 -20.10
N GLY A 511 -11.62 55.89 -20.97
CA GLY A 511 -11.93 56.73 -22.13
C GLY A 511 -11.69 58.21 -21.84
N ASN A 512 -10.43 58.64 -21.69
CA ASN A 512 -9.93 60.00 -21.97
C ASN A 512 -8.39 60.10 -21.87
N LEU A 513 -7.79 61.13 -22.51
CA LEU A 513 -6.35 61.43 -22.66
C LEU A 513 -5.58 60.47 -23.61
N TRP A 514 -5.61 60.60 -24.95
CA TRP A 514 -5.54 61.75 -25.89
C TRP A 514 -4.12 62.18 -26.31
N ARG A 515 -3.66 61.63 -27.45
CA ARG A 515 -2.69 62.16 -28.43
C ARG A 515 -1.23 62.46 -28.01
N GLN A 516 -0.30 61.63 -28.53
CA GLN A 516 0.85 62.00 -29.38
C GLN A 516 1.68 60.73 -29.71
N GLY A 517 2.12 60.44 -30.95
CA GLY A 517 1.75 61.03 -32.25
C GLY A 517 2.57 60.47 -33.44
N ILE A 518 2.03 60.64 -34.66
CA ILE A 518 2.75 60.73 -35.96
C ILE A 518 3.34 59.43 -36.59
N ASN A 519 2.60 58.95 -37.62
CA ASN A 519 3.00 58.43 -38.95
C ASN A 519 4.02 57.27 -39.09
N GLY A 520 3.88 56.29 -40.00
CA GLY A 520 2.88 56.00 -41.06
C GLY A 520 3.36 54.76 -41.88
N ASN A 521 2.91 54.39 -43.09
CA ASN A 521 1.78 54.81 -43.93
C ASN A 521 1.60 53.78 -45.10
N PHE A 522 0.36 53.35 -45.45
CA PHE A 522 0.01 52.42 -46.57
C PHE A 522 0.63 50.99 -46.54
N GLY A 523 0.12 49.97 -47.26
CA GLY A 523 -1.05 49.88 -48.16
C GLY A 523 -1.37 48.44 -48.61
N TYR A 524 -2.44 48.25 -49.40
CA TYR A 524 -2.91 46.95 -49.94
C TYR A 524 -2.07 46.45 -51.14
N SER A 525 -1.97 45.12 -51.33
CA SER A 525 -2.28 44.42 -52.60
C SER A 525 -2.06 42.89 -52.50
N ILE A 526 -2.37 42.15 -53.57
CA ILE A 526 -2.50 40.69 -53.64
C ILE A 526 -1.63 40.13 -54.80
N GLU A 527 -1.29 38.84 -54.70
CA GLU A 527 -0.97 37.88 -55.80
C GLU A 527 0.50 37.54 -56.15
N ARG A 528 0.67 36.23 -56.45
CA ARG A 528 1.74 35.52 -57.21
C ARG A 528 3.11 35.22 -56.56
N GLU A 529 3.24 33.94 -56.23
CA GLU A 529 4.43 33.07 -56.43
C GLU A 529 5.23 33.38 -57.72
N PRO A 530 6.58 33.11 -57.80
CA PRO A 530 7.09 31.74 -57.59
C PRO A 530 8.53 31.49 -57.08
N LYS A 531 8.73 30.24 -56.63
CA LYS A 531 9.97 29.41 -56.65
C LYS A 531 11.20 29.80 -55.81
N CYS A 532 11.43 28.94 -54.80
CA CYS A 532 12.69 28.23 -54.51
C CYS A 532 13.95 29.02 -54.06
N ARG A 533 14.24 28.94 -52.75
CA ARG A 533 15.57 28.51 -52.26
C ARG A 533 15.46 27.92 -50.84
N SER A 534 15.84 26.66 -50.68
CA SER A 534 15.82 25.94 -49.40
C SER A 534 17.22 25.53 -48.95
N LYS A 535 17.61 25.99 -47.76
CA LYS A 535 18.67 25.44 -46.89
C LYS A 535 18.15 25.60 -45.45
N GLY A 536 18.21 24.62 -44.56
CA GLY A 536 18.54 23.20 -44.75
C GLY A 536 18.38 22.51 -43.40
N ALA A 537 17.30 21.75 -43.21
CA ALA A 537 17.03 21.06 -41.95
C ALA A 537 17.56 19.62 -42.02
N GLY A 538 18.29 19.18 -40.98
CA GLY A 538 18.80 17.82 -40.91
C GLY A 538 17.70 16.82 -40.54
N GLU A 539 17.35 15.94 -41.48
CA GLU A 539 16.54 14.76 -41.20
C GLU A 539 17.42 13.65 -40.61
N PHE A 540 17.05 13.10 -39.46
CA PHE A 540 17.65 11.87 -38.94
C PHE A 540 16.79 10.68 -39.35
N VAL A 541 17.27 9.93 -40.34
CA VAL A 541 16.66 8.68 -40.82
C VAL A 541 17.45 7.51 -40.26
N LEU A 542 16.82 6.64 -39.46
CA LEU A 542 17.46 5.42 -38.97
C LEU A 542 17.19 4.26 -39.94
N VAL A 543 18.25 3.74 -40.56
CA VAL A 543 18.27 2.53 -41.39
C VAL A 543 19.18 1.50 -40.69
N MET A 544 18.86 0.20 -40.82
CA MET A 544 19.65 -0.90 -40.23
C MET A 544 20.12 -1.89 -41.31
N ILE A 545 20.77 -2.99 -40.87
CA ILE A 545 21.33 -4.13 -41.66
C ILE A 545 22.74 -3.76 -42.24
N PRO A 546 23.75 -4.67 -42.31
CA PRO A 546 24.48 -5.22 -41.16
C PRO A 546 26.04 -5.25 -41.31
N THR A 547 26.75 -5.45 -40.19
CA THR A 547 28.09 -6.09 -40.04
C THR A 547 29.21 -5.85 -41.09
N THR A 548 30.22 -5.04 -40.75
CA THR A 548 31.67 -5.39 -40.93
C THR A 548 32.55 -4.58 -39.96
N LEU A 549 33.86 -4.88 -39.90
CA LEU A 549 34.82 -4.36 -38.92
C LEU A 549 35.97 -3.62 -39.62
N GLU A 550 36.28 -2.38 -39.21
CA GLU A 550 37.60 -1.75 -39.40
C GLU A 550 37.80 -0.53 -38.46
N LEU A 551 39.04 -0.02 -38.34
CA LEU A 551 39.45 0.94 -37.30
C LEU A 551 40.68 1.78 -37.77
N THR A 552 40.61 3.11 -37.81
CA THR A 552 41.78 3.99 -38.09
C THR A 552 41.62 5.42 -37.51
N PHE A 553 42.73 6.16 -37.34
CA PHE A 553 42.84 7.46 -36.64
C PHE A 553 43.45 8.60 -37.49
N THR A 554 43.13 9.86 -37.16
CA THR A 554 43.97 11.09 -37.31
C THR A 554 43.28 12.24 -36.52
N VAL A 555 43.86 13.11 -35.68
CA VAL A 555 45.22 13.55 -35.26
C VAL A 555 45.73 14.86 -35.90
N SER A 556 45.69 15.96 -35.12
CA SER A 556 46.59 17.15 -35.12
C SER A 556 46.24 18.06 -33.91
N ASN A 557 47.11 18.36 -32.94
CA ASN A 557 48.30 19.26 -32.94
C ASN A 557 47.94 20.78 -32.98
N ALA A 558 48.56 21.70 -32.22
CA ALA A 558 49.68 21.57 -31.24
C ALA A 558 49.75 22.74 -30.20
N HIS A 559 50.76 22.65 -29.31
CA HIS A 559 51.19 23.54 -28.22
C HIS A 559 51.25 25.08 -28.46
N HIS A 560 51.11 25.87 -27.38
CA HIS A 560 52.24 26.65 -26.82
C HIS A 560 52.07 26.98 -25.31
N SER A 561 52.84 27.91 -24.74
CA SER A 561 53.43 27.75 -23.40
C SER A 561 53.61 29.02 -22.54
N PHE A 562 53.42 28.87 -21.22
CA PHE A 562 54.13 29.57 -20.10
C PHE A 562 54.12 31.12 -20.01
N GLN A 563 53.51 31.69 -18.96
CA GLN A 563 54.22 32.35 -17.84
C GLN A 563 53.27 32.88 -16.73
N ARG A 564 53.83 33.15 -15.53
CA ARG A 564 53.20 33.90 -14.43
C ARG A 564 53.76 35.32 -14.38
N THR A 565 52.94 36.31 -14.03
CA THR A 565 53.40 37.59 -13.42
C THR A 565 52.31 38.10 -12.47
N ILE A 566 52.66 38.91 -11.47
CA ILE A 566 51.79 39.33 -10.36
C ILE A 566 51.75 40.86 -10.26
N PHE A 567 50.53 41.42 -10.17
CA PHE A 567 50.16 42.73 -9.61
C PHE A 567 48.62 42.73 -9.45
N SER A 568 47.95 43.42 -8.53
CA SER A 568 48.20 43.81 -7.12
C SER A 568 46.92 44.51 -6.61
N ASP A 569 46.59 44.41 -5.33
CA ASP A 569 45.31 44.82 -4.73
C ASP A 569 44.93 46.31 -4.86
N SER A 570 43.63 46.63 -4.78
CA SER A 570 43.14 47.99 -4.39
C SER A 570 41.63 48.16 -4.10
N HIS A 571 40.76 47.12 -4.17
CA HIS A 571 39.29 47.35 -4.16
C HIS A 571 38.46 46.86 -2.94
N HIS A 572 38.99 46.04 -2.01
CA HIS A 572 38.13 45.47 -0.93
C HIS A 572 37.78 46.43 0.23
N ASN A 573 38.61 47.43 0.53
CA ASN A 573 38.42 48.25 1.74
C ASN A 573 37.22 49.21 1.70
N GLY A 574 36.65 49.48 0.52
CA GLY A 574 35.50 50.40 0.37
C GLY A 574 34.19 49.84 0.91
N ALA A 575 33.90 48.56 0.66
CA ALA A 575 32.63 47.93 1.04
C ALA A 575 32.48 47.81 2.57
N ILE A 576 33.55 47.40 3.26
CA ILE A 576 33.55 47.23 4.72
C ILE A 576 33.31 48.57 5.44
N ALA A 577 33.92 49.66 4.95
CA ALA A 577 33.71 51.00 5.50
C ALA A 577 32.26 51.50 5.29
N LEU A 578 31.66 51.21 4.13
CA LEU A 578 30.27 51.54 3.83
C LEU A 578 29.28 50.75 4.70
N GLY A 579 29.49 49.45 4.87
CA GLY A 579 28.68 48.61 5.77
C GLY A 579 28.75 49.08 7.22
N ALA A 580 29.96 49.35 7.74
CA ALA A 580 30.14 49.88 9.09
C ALA A 580 29.43 51.24 9.28
N ALA A 581 29.51 52.14 8.29
CA ALA A 581 28.82 53.43 8.34
C ALA A 581 27.29 53.26 8.33
N PHE A 582 26.74 52.32 7.56
CA PHE A 582 25.31 52.03 7.53
C PHE A 582 24.80 51.47 8.86
N THR A 583 25.51 50.51 9.45
CA THR A 583 25.16 49.95 10.77
C THR A 583 25.20 51.00 11.88
N ILE A 584 26.21 51.88 11.87
CA ILE A 584 26.29 53.01 12.82
C ILE A 584 25.13 53.99 12.60
N LEU A 585 24.76 54.29 11.35
CA LEU A 585 23.59 55.14 11.06
C LEU A 585 22.27 54.54 11.56
N ILE A 586 22.06 53.23 11.41
CA ILE A 586 20.88 52.53 11.92
C ILE A 586 20.83 52.56 13.46
N ILE A 587 21.96 52.34 14.14
CA ILE A 587 22.06 52.40 15.60
C ILE A 587 21.83 53.84 16.10
N VAL A 588 22.44 54.85 15.48
CA VAL A 588 22.22 56.25 15.84
C VAL A 588 20.76 56.65 15.60
N TYR A 589 20.15 56.22 14.49
CA TYR A 589 18.74 56.49 14.21
C TYR A 589 17.80 55.86 15.26
N THR A 590 17.98 54.58 15.61
CA THR A 590 17.12 53.93 16.61
C THR A 590 17.29 54.48 18.03
N TYR A 591 18.48 55.00 18.39
CA TYR A 591 18.71 55.65 19.69
C TYR A 591 18.40 57.16 19.74
N THR A 592 18.22 57.84 18.61
CA THR A 592 17.92 59.29 18.56
C THR A 592 16.54 59.65 18.01
N ALA A 593 15.81 58.69 17.43
CA ALA A 593 14.42 58.88 17.00
C ALA A 593 13.50 59.26 18.19
N PRO A 594 12.63 60.28 18.05
CA PRO A 594 11.65 60.61 19.08
C PRO A 594 10.70 59.45 19.41
N PRO A 595 10.18 59.33 20.65
CA PRO A 595 9.33 58.20 21.06
C PRO A 595 8.09 57.94 20.17
N ALA A 596 7.59 58.97 19.48
CA ALA A 596 6.49 58.86 18.51
C ALA A 596 6.80 58.00 17.26
N TYR A 597 8.07 57.63 17.03
CA TYR A 597 8.52 56.80 15.90
C TYR A 597 9.22 55.50 16.35
N GLN A 598 8.98 55.03 17.57
CA GLN A 598 9.36 53.66 17.94
C GLN A 598 8.59 52.68 17.07
N LEU A 599 9.32 51.95 16.22
CA LEU A 599 8.79 50.81 15.49
C LEU A 599 8.35 49.76 16.50
N ASN A 600 7.03 49.56 16.62
CA ASN A 600 6.44 48.42 17.31
C ASN A 600 6.77 47.14 16.54
N LEU A 601 8.01 46.65 16.70
CA LEU A 601 8.36 45.27 16.40
C LEU A 601 7.39 44.39 17.19
N PRO A 602 6.62 43.50 16.55
CA PRO A 602 5.70 42.65 17.27
C PRO A 602 6.52 41.78 18.24
N ASN A 603 6.07 41.69 19.49
CA ASN A 603 6.72 40.85 20.49
C ASN A 603 6.65 39.39 20.03
N PHE A 604 7.74 38.88 19.45
CA PHE A 604 7.95 37.47 19.13
C PHE A 604 8.21 36.63 20.38
N SER A 605 7.53 36.95 21.48
CA SER A 605 7.31 36.02 22.57
C SER A 605 6.39 34.91 22.05
N SER A 606 6.98 33.78 21.64
CA SER A 606 6.23 32.55 21.37
C SER A 606 5.23 32.32 22.50
N PRO A 607 3.93 32.05 22.21
CA PRO A 607 2.95 31.85 23.25
C PRO A 607 3.43 30.73 24.17
N ARG A 608 3.61 31.04 25.46
CA ARG A 608 3.88 30.02 26.46
C ARG A 608 2.70 29.06 26.49
N SER A 609 2.98 27.75 26.56
CA SER A 609 1.96 26.75 26.85
C SER A 609 1.25 27.16 28.15
N THR A 610 -0.07 27.28 28.09
CA THR A 610 -0.91 27.68 29.22
C THR A 610 -1.39 26.48 30.02
N CYS A 611 -1.22 25.26 29.51
CA CYS A 611 -1.39 24.02 30.26
C CYS A 611 -0.65 22.85 29.57
N SER A 612 0.52 22.45 30.08
CA SER A 612 1.24 21.27 29.56
C SER A 612 0.50 19.96 29.92
N PRO A 613 0.76 18.84 29.21
CA PRO A 613 0.11 17.56 29.52
C PRO A 613 0.40 17.09 30.95
N GLU A 614 1.62 17.29 31.43
CA GLU A 614 2.05 16.97 32.79
C GLU A 614 1.38 17.90 33.81
N SER A 615 1.24 19.19 33.49
CA SER A 615 0.52 20.17 34.32
C SER A 615 -0.97 19.82 34.47
N TYR A 616 -1.60 19.36 33.39
CA TYR A 616 -2.98 18.88 33.40
C TYR A 616 -3.12 17.64 34.31
N SER A 617 -2.21 16.69 34.18
CA SER A 617 -2.19 15.44 34.96
C SER A 617 -1.79 15.60 36.43
N ASN A 618 -1.11 16.69 36.79
CA ASN A 618 -0.75 17.03 38.17
C ASN A 618 -1.87 17.81 38.91
N GLY A 619 -3.13 17.46 38.63
CA GLY A 619 -4.32 17.98 39.30
C GLY A 619 -4.89 17.03 40.35
N SER A 620 -6.14 17.27 40.75
CA SER A 620 -6.91 16.46 41.70
C SER A 620 -8.40 16.39 41.33
N TRP A 621 -9.10 15.39 41.87
CA TRP A 621 -10.56 15.29 41.74
C TRP A 621 -11.26 16.15 42.79
N THR A 622 -12.31 16.88 42.38
CA THR A 622 -13.12 17.72 43.27
C THR A 622 -14.59 17.32 43.18
N PHE A 623 -15.25 17.15 44.32
CA PHE A 623 -16.67 16.75 44.35
C PHE A 623 -17.57 17.93 44.00
N ARG A 624 -18.34 17.78 42.92
CA ARG A 624 -19.25 18.77 42.34
C ARG A 624 -20.46 18.03 41.73
N PRO A 625 -21.50 17.74 42.53
CA PRO A 625 -22.68 17.03 42.03
C PRO A 625 -23.44 17.88 41.02
N ARG A 626 -23.80 17.25 39.89
CA ARG A 626 -24.48 17.89 38.75
C ARG A 626 -26.01 17.96 38.93
N THR A 627 -26.53 17.22 39.90
CA THR A 627 -27.95 16.97 40.15
C THR A 627 -28.29 17.08 41.63
N ALA A 628 -29.58 17.27 41.95
CA ALA A 628 -30.11 17.17 43.31
C ALA A 628 -30.69 15.79 43.64
N SER A 629 -30.79 14.88 42.66
CA SER A 629 -31.26 13.50 42.85
C SER A 629 -30.22 12.68 43.62
N ALA A 630 -30.66 11.92 44.62
CA ALA A 630 -29.76 11.24 45.56
C ALA A 630 -29.32 9.82 45.14
N ASN A 631 -30.12 9.11 44.33
CA ASN A 631 -29.90 7.72 43.91
C ASN A 631 -30.36 7.56 42.44
N LEU A 632 -29.78 6.61 41.71
CA LEU A 632 -30.31 6.18 40.40
C LEU A 632 -31.58 5.34 40.61
N THR A 633 -32.68 5.65 39.92
CA THR A 633 -33.96 4.94 40.05
C THR A 633 -34.47 4.32 38.76
N VAL A 634 -34.11 4.91 37.62
CA VAL A 634 -34.23 4.35 36.28
C VAL A 634 -32.92 4.57 35.51
N LYS A 635 -32.68 3.84 34.40
CA LYS A 635 -31.40 3.92 33.68
C LYS A 635 -31.14 5.30 33.08
N GLU A 636 -32.23 5.96 32.69
CA GLU A 636 -32.28 7.26 32.04
C GLU A 636 -31.74 8.39 32.94
N ASP A 637 -31.90 8.27 34.27
CA ASP A 637 -31.39 9.19 35.28
C ASP A 637 -29.86 9.43 35.13
N ALA A 638 -29.12 8.45 34.60
CA ALA A 638 -27.66 8.51 34.50
C ALA A 638 -27.17 9.58 33.51
N LEU A 639 -27.98 9.96 32.51
CA LEU A 639 -27.66 11.08 31.61
C LEU A 639 -27.65 12.41 32.39
N ASP A 640 -28.69 12.67 33.18
CA ASP A 640 -28.77 13.87 34.03
C ASP A 640 -27.65 13.88 35.08
N PHE A 641 -27.29 12.71 35.62
CA PHE A 641 -26.23 12.59 36.62
C PHE A 641 -24.84 12.81 36.01
N ALA A 642 -24.67 12.46 34.73
CA ALA A 642 -23.50 12.79 33.91
C ALA A 642 -23.53 14.23 33.36
N GLY A 643 -24.68 14.91 33.36
CA GLY A 643 -24.87 16.22 32.74
C GLY A 643 -24.91 16.18 31.20
N PHE A 644 -25.38 15.07 30.61
CA PHE A 644 -25.56 14.91 29.17
C PHE A 644 -27.04 15.01 28.76
N SER A 645 -27.29 15.44 27.52
CA SER A 645 -28.65 15.50 26.94
C SER A 645 -29.07 14.21 26.21
N GLY A 646 -28.24 13.17 26.28
CA GLY A 646 -28.28 11.97 25.43
C GLY A 646 -26.89 11.66 24.85
N CYS A 647 -26.79 10.56 24.09
CA CYS A 647 -25.59 10.19 23.34
C CYS A 647 -25.94 9.78 21.92
N ALA A 648 -25.09 10.12 20.95
CA ALA A 648 -25.34 9.80 19.55
C ALA A 648 -25.01 8.33 19.19
N SER A 649 -24.06 7.69 19.87
CA SER A 649 -23.76 6.26 19.68
C SER A 649 -24.77 5.39 20.41
N SER A 650 -25.22 4.31 19.77
CA SER A 650 -26.13 3.32 20.37
C SER A 650 -25.44 1.99 20.72
N ARG A 651 -24.13 1.85 20.50
CA ARG A 651 -23.39 0.63 20.88
C ARG A 651 -23.31 0.53 22.40
N GLU A 652 -23.70 -0.62 22.95
CA GLU A 652 -23.47 -1.01 24.35
C GLU A 652 -23.83 0.09 25.37
N TYR A 653 -24.92 0.82 25.07
CA TYR A 653 -25.29 2.10 25.67
C TYR A 653 -25.38 2.08 27.21
N ASP A 654 -26.15 1.13 27.75
CA ASP A 654 -26.33 0.95 29.20
C ASP A 654 -25.04 0.54 29.91
N TRP A 655 -24.13 -0.17 29.23
CA TRP A 655 -22.85 -0.62 29.78
C TRP A 655 -21.82 0.51 29.79
N HIS A 656 -21.77 1.33 28.74
CA HIS A 656 -20.93 2.53 28.71
C HIS A 656 -21.41 3.62 29.69
N LEU A 657 -22.72 3.77 29.92
CA LEU A 657 -23.25 4.58 31.03
C LEU A 657 -23.20 3.83 32.39
N ALA A 658 -22.87 2.53 32.35
CA ALA A 658 -22.71 1.64 33.49
C ALA A 658 -23.95 1.55 34.42
N THR A 659 -25.13 1.49 33.80
CA THR A 659 -26.47 1.31 34.38
C THR A 659 -27.05 -0.08 34.11
N ASP A 660 -26.34 -0.93 33.35
CA ASP A 660 -26.78 -2.27 32.93
C ASP A 660 -27.05 -3.24 34.08
N LYS A 661 -26.37 -3.07 35.23
CA LYS A 661 -26.53 -3.87 36.46
C LYS A 661 -27.12 -3.07 37.64
N PRO A 662 -28.40 -3.29 38.02
CA PRO A 662 -29.06 -2.62 39.14
C PRO A 662 -28.33 -2.74 40.49
N GLU A 663 -27.63 -3.84 40.72
CA GLU A 663 -26.85 -4.10 41.93
C GLU A 663 -25.62 -3.19 42.10
N GLN A 664 -25.26 -2.40 41.09
CA GLN A 664 -24.20 -1.37 41.14
C GLN A 664 -24.73 0.07 41.01
N TRP A 665 -26.04 0.28 41.19
CA TRP A 665 -26.64 1.62 41.13
C TRP A 665 -26.36 2.48 42.37
N ASP A 666 -25.87 1.88 43.47
CA ASP A 666 -25.60 2.51 44.77
C ASP A 666 -24.45 3.55 44.75
N ARG A 667 -23.62 3.53 43.71
CA ARG A 667 -22.51 4.49 43.49
C ARG A 667 -22.93 5.79 42.79
N PHE A 668 -24.16 5.88 42.29
CA PHE A 668 -24.71 7.08 41.66
C PHE A 668 -25.44 7.96 42.68
N PRO A 669 -25.38 9.31 42.55
CA PRO A 669 -24.69 10.08 41.53
C PRO A 669 -23.19 10.28 41.81
N ASN A 670 -22.65 9.75 42.92
CA ASN A 670 -21.31 10.08 43.40
C ASN A 670 -20.22 9.83 42.34
N ALA A 671 -20.24 8.70 41.63
CA ALA A 671 -19.25 8.39 40.60
C ALA A 671 -19.24 9.37 39.39
N SER A 672 -20.36 10.05 39.07
CA SER A 672 -20.43 11.10 38.04
C SER A 672 -20.31 12.53 38.59
N SER A 673 -20.25 12.66 39.92
CA SER A 673 -20.20 13.93 40.67
C SER A 673 -18.78 14.42 40.96
N TRP A 674 -17.77 13.93 40.23
CA TRP A 674 -16.39 14.38 40.36
C TRP A 674 -15.94 15.14 39.11
N GLU A 675 -15.32 16.31 39.33
CA GLU A 675 -14.71 17.14 38.28
C GLU A 675 -13.20 17.22 38.52
N TRP A 676 -12.42 16.97 37.45
CA TRP A 676 -10.96 17.10 37.50
C TRP A 676 -10.57 18.58 37.53
N THR A 677 -9.87 19.00 38.59
CA THR A 677 -9.23 20.31 38.68
C THR A 677 -7.75 20.13 38.32
N PRO A 678 -7.27 20.66 37.17
CA PRO A 678 -5.86 20.61 36.77
C PRO A 678 -4.91 21.28 37.77
N GLY A 679 -3.61 21.03 37.63
CA GLY A 679 -2.58 21.68 38.45
C GLY A 679 -2.55 23.21 38.27
N GLU A 680 -2.00 23.92 39.27
CA GLU A 680 -2.07 25.40 39.39
C GLU A 680 -1.56 26.21 38.19
N THR A 681 -0.78 25.62 37.29
CA THR A 681 -0.29 26.27 36.08
C THR A 681 -1.34 26.35 34.96
N CYS A 682 -2.41 25.53 35.01
CA CYS A 682 -3.42 25.37 33.96
C CYS A 682 -4.64 26.33 34.06
N GLN A 683 -4.47 27.51 34.67
CA GLN A 683 -5.57 28.44 34.98
C GLN A 683 -6.36 28.97 33.76
N GLU A 684 -5.81 28.88 32.54
CA GLU A 684 -6.46 29.31 31.30
C GLU A 684 -7.06 28.17 30.46
N LEU A 685 -7.22 26.97 31.05
CA LEU A 685 -7.96 25.88 30.40
C LEU A 685 -9.41 26.31 30.12
N ARG A 686 -9.79 26.38 28.83
CA ARG A 686 -11.19 26.73 28.46
C ARG A 686 -12.17 25.69 29.02
N PRO A 687 -13.41 26.04 29.41
CA PRO A 687 -14.45 25.04 29.64
C PRO A 687 -14.67 24.15 28.41
N LEU A 688 -15.08 22.89 28.62
CA LEU A 688 -15.50 22.01 27.53
C LEU A 688 -16.85 22.50 26.96
N ASP A 689 -16.83 23.01 25.73
CA ASP A 689 -18.03 23.50 25.03
C ASP A 689 -18.29 22.65 23.79
N SER A 690 -19.45 21.98 23.78
CA SER A 690 -19.90 21.09 22.70
C SER A 690 -20.00 21.80 21.35
N SER A 691 -20.54 23.03 21.34
CA SER A 691 -20.78 23.78 20.11
C SER A 691 -19.48 24.27 19.47
N ALA A 692 -18.52 24.71 20.29
CA ALA A 692 -17.18 25.09 19.85
C ALA A 692 -16.37 23.89 19.38
N LEU A 693 -16.47 22.73 20.06
CA LEU A 693 -15.80 21.49 19.64
C LEU A 693 -16.36 20.97 18.30
N VAL A 694 -17.69 20.91 18.11
CA VAL A 694 -18.30 20.58 16.81
C VAL A 694 -17.84 21.54 15.71
N LYS A 695 -17.77 22.84 16.01
CA LYS A 695 -17.31 23.85 15.06
C LYS A 695 -15.85 23.64 14.65
N GLU A 696 -14.94 23.45 15.62
CA GLU A 696 -13.51 23.20 15.33
C GLU A 696 -13.30 21.88 14.57
N LEU A 697 -14.08 20.81 14.87
CA LEU A 697 -14.06 19.54 14.12
C LEU A 697 -14.48 19.68 12.64
N VAL A 698 -15.31 20.66 12.28
CA VAL A 698 -15.65 20.96 10.88
C VAL A 698 -14.65 21.92 10.23
N GLU A 699 -14.29 23.01 10.90
CA GLU A 699 -13.52 24.11 10.29
C GLU A 699 -12.02 23.79 10.17
N GLU A 700 -11.43 23.23 11.24
CA GLU A 700 -9.99 22.91 11.35
C GLU A 700 -9.69 21.41 11.15
N GLY A 701 -10.66 20.54 11.45
CA GLY A 701 -10.65 19.15 10.99
C GLY A 701 -11.00 18.11 12.06
N GLY A 702 -11.57 17.00 11.58
CA GLY A 702 -12.08 15.91 12.41
C GLY A 702 -11.00 15.08 13.09
N TRP A 703 -11.41 14.14 13.95
CA TRP A 703 -10.51 13.24 14.67
C TRP A 703 -10.68 11.78 14.21
N LEU A 704 -9.58 11.09 13.94
CA LEU A 704 -9.55 9.64 13.78
C LEU A 704 -8.99 9.01 15.06
N LEU A 705 -9.82 8.30 15.82
CA LEU A 705 -9.45 7.54 17.02
C LEU A 705 -9.00 6.13 16.63
N VAL A 706 -7.82 5.72 17.08
CA VAL A 706 -7.19 4.43 16.77
C VAL A 706 -6.67 3.78 18.06
N GLY A 707 -7.11 2.57 18.34
CA GLY A 707 -6.73 1.83 19.55
C GLY A 707 -7.70 0.69 19.86
N ASP A 708 -7.67 0.19 21.09
CA ASP A 708 -8.55 -0.88 21.58
C ASP A 708 -9.91 -0.39 22.14
N SER A 709 -10.60 -1.23 22.91
CA SER A 709 -11.91 -0.92 23.51
C SER A 709 -11.89 0.19 24.58
N VAL A 710 -10.72 0.56 25.14
CA VAL A 710 -10.62 1.79 25.95
C VAL A 710 -10.69 3.03 25.06
N THR A 711 -10.34 2.90 23.78
CA THR A 711 -10.51 3.95 22.76
C THR A 711 -11.93 3.92 22.15
N GLU A 712 -12.59 2.75 22.07
CA GLU A 712 -14.04 2.63 21.81
C GLU A 712 -14.86 3.37 22.88
N ASN A 713 -14.51 3.16 24.16
CA ASN A 713 -15.12 3.81 25.30
C ASN A 713 -14.91 5.35 25.29
N HIS A 714 -13.73 5.83 24.89
CA HIS A 714 -13.50 7.26 24.65
C HIS A 714 -14.36 7.82 23.49
N PHE A 715 -14.53 7.08 22.40
CA PHE A 715 -15.42 7.46 21.29
C PHE A 715 -16.89 7.56 21.74
N PHE A 716 -17.38 6.65 22.58
CA PHE A 716 -18.74 6.71 23.12
C PHE A 716 -18.96 7.99 23.94
N SER A 717 -18.03 8.35 24.84
CA SER A 717 -18.08 9.61 25.60
C SER A 717 -18.12 10.85 24.70
N ILE A 718 -17.31 10.89 23.63
CA ILE A 718 -17.40 11.96 22.62
C ILE A 718 -18.80 12.02 21.99
N SER A 719 -19.46 10.88 21.75
CA SER A 719 -20.83 10.85 21.22
C SER A 719 -21.89 11.44 22.17
N CYS A 720 -21.63 11.44 23.49
CA CYS A 720 -22.46 12.12 24.49
C CYS A 720 -22.14 13.63 24.57
N ILE A 721 -20.86 14.00 24.60
CA ILE A 721 -20.39 15.39 24.63
C ILE A 721 -20.92 16.18 23.42
N LEU A 722 -21.00 15.57 22.24
CA LEU A 722 -21.43 16.21 21.00
C LEU A 722 -22.95 16.11 20.72
N HIS A 723 -23.73 15.47 21.58
CA HIS A 723 -25.19 15.35 21.41
C HIS A 723 -25.90 16.70 21.74
N PRO A 724 -26.92 17.14 20.98
CA PRO A 724 -27.59 16.51 19.83
C PRO A 724 -27.00 16.95 18.46
N HIS A 725 -25.83 17.57 18.45
CA HIS A 725 -25.24 18.20 17.27
C HIS A 725 -24.63 17.19 16.27
N VAL A 726 -24.52 15.91 16.64
CA VAL A 726 -23.99 14.82 15.79
C VAL A 726 -24.92 13.61 15.77
N ILE A 727 -24.79 12.78 14.74
CA ILE A 727 -25.45 11.47 14.59
C ILE A 727 -24.37 10.39 14.40
N ALA A 728 -24.56 9.21 14.98
CA ALA A 728 -23.61 8.11 14.85
C ALA A 728 -23.98 7.09 13.76
N THR A 729 -22.97 6.32 13.32
CA THR A 729 -23.11 5.14 12.46
C THR A 729 -22.06 4.08 12.85
N PRO A 730 -22.32 2.77 12.64
CA PRO A 730 -23.64 2.22 12.32
C PRO A 730 -24.61 2.42 13.48
N PHE A 731 -25.91 2.29 13.21
CA PHE A 731 -26.92 2.28 14.28
C PHE A 731 -27.06 0.84 14.77
N TYR A 732 -26.65 0.59 16.01
CA TYR A 732 -26.67 -0.73 16.64
C TYR A 732 -28.09 -1.07 17.10
N ALA A 733 -28.95 -1.40 16.14
CA ALA A 733 -30.29 -1.91 16.42
C ALA A 733 -30.20 -3.33 17.01
N PRO A 734 -31.13 -3.73 17.92
CA PRO A 734 -31.22 -5.11 18.38
C PRO A 734 -31.32 -6.10 17.20
N GLY A 735 -30.43 -7.09 17.18
CA GLY A 735 -30.32 -8.07 16.08
C GLY A 735 -29.38 -7.68 14.93
N GLN A 736 -28.68 -6.54 14.98
CA GLN A 736 -27.61 -6.22 14.02
C GLN A 736 -26.21 -6.51 14.59
N ASN A 737 -25.62 -7.62 14.16
CA ASN A 737 -24.29 -8.05 14.58
C ASN A 737 -23.19 -7.32 13.79
N TRP A 738 -22.83 -6.11 14.23
CA TRP A 738 -21.68 -5.37 13.72
C TRP A 738 -20.40 -5.71 14.50
N ASP A 739 -19.37 -6.15 13.77
CA ASP A 739 -18.01 -6.39 14.27
C ASP A 739 -17.49 -5.22 15.16
N ARG A 740 -16.73 -5.54 16.22
CA ARG A 740 -15.97 -4.55 17.02
C ARG A 740 -14.97 -3.77 16.16
N GLY A 741 -14.45 -4.39 15.09
CA GLY A 741 -13.55 -3.79 14.13
C GLY A 741 -14.20 -2.82 13.12
N TRP A 742 -15.53 -2.79 13.01
CA TRP A 742 -16.23 -1.96 12.02
C TRP A 742 -16.07 -0.45 12.35
N PRO A 743 -15.81 0.43 11.36
CA PRO A 743 -15.68 1.87 11.61
C PRO A 743 -16.94 2.49 12.20
N GLN A 744 -16.78 3.12 13.37
CA GLN A 744 -17.84 3.87 14.04
C GLN A 744 -17.62 5.36 13.77
N ASN A 745 -18.63 6.08 13.27
CA ASN A 745 -18.47 7.46 12.79
C ASN A 745 -19.53 8.39 13.39
N LEU A 746 -19.12 9.58 13.82
CA LEU A 746 -20.00 10.70 14.16
C LEU A 746 -20.01 11.69 12.98
N TYR A 747 -21.18 11.95 12.40
CA TYR A 747 -21.42 12.97 11.38
C TYR A 747 -22.10 14.19 11.99
N LEU A 748 -21.93 15.36 11.37
CA LEU A 748 -22.68 16.56 11.76
C LEU A 748 -24.18 16.32 11.52
N ASN A 749 -25.01 16.52 12.55
CA ASN A 749 -26.47 16.44 12.41
C ASN A 749 -26.94 17.59 11.49
N PRO A 750 -27.62 17.34 10.36
CA PRO A 750 -28.09 18.39 9.46
C PRO A 750 -29.13 19.33 10.10
N ASP A 751 -29.86 18.86 11.11
CA ASP A 751 -30.83 19.66 11.86
C ASP A 751 -30.19 20.44 13.03
N SER A 752 -28.86 20.29 13.25
CA SER A 752 -28.13 21.02 14.27
C SER A 752 -28.19 22.55 14.03
N PRO A 753 -28.55 23.37 15.03
CA PRO A 753 -28.60 24.82 14.86
C PRO A 753 -27.25 25.43 14.49
N LEU A 754 -26.14 24.72 14.77
CA LEU A 754 -24.78 25.14 14.47
C LEU A 754 -24.46 25.17 12.97
N VAL A 755 -25.20 24.43 12.14
CA VAL A 755 -25.01 24.40 10.66
C VAL A 755 -25.03 25.81 10.04
N LYS A 756 -25.76 26.76 10.65
CA LYS A 756 -25.84 28.15 10.20
C LYS A 756 -24.62 29.01 10.56
N ASN A 757 -23.80 28.55 11.51
CA ASN A 757 -22.71 29.31 12.14
C ASN A 757 -21.32 28.67 11.90
N ILE A 758 -21.24 27.65 11.05
CA ILE A 758 -20.02 26.87 10.73
C ILE A 758 -19.53 27.20 9.31
N THR A 759 -18.23 27.44 9.18
CA THR A 759 -17.55 27.80 7.93
C THR A 759 -17.06 26.55 7.19
N PHE A 760 -17.99 25.83 6.58
CA PHE A 760 -17.71 24.56 5.89
C PHE A 760 -16.53 24.65 4.91
N PRO A 761 -15.51 23.76 5.01
CA PRO A 761 -14.44 23.73 4.02
C PRO A 761 -14.96 23.27 2.64
N PRO A 762 -14.32 23.68 1.52
CA PRO A 762 -14.80 23.35 0.18
C PRO A 762 -14.91 21.83 -0.05
N ASN A 763 -16.08 21.39 -0.51
CA ASN A 763 -16.48 19.98 -0.67
C ASN A 763 -16.72 19.20 0.65
N PHE A 764 -16.91 19.87 1.79
CA PHE A 764 -17.50 19.23 2.98
C PHE A 764 -18.94 18.77 2.69
N ASN A 765 -19.29 17.55 3.09
CA ASN A 765 -20.65 17.03 2.97
C ASN A 765 -21.16 16.58 4.34
N ILE A 766 -22.16 17.29 4.87
CA ILE A 766 -22.78 17.01 6.18
C ILE A 766 -23.16 15.53 6.33
N SER A 767 -23.74 14.94 5.29
CA SER A 767 -24.25 13.56 5.30
C SER A 767 -23.21 12.47 5.00
N SER A 768 -21.93 12.81 4.75
CA SER A 768 -20.91 11.81 4.43
C SER A 768 -19.47 12.10 4.87
N THR A 769 -19.20 13.27 5.46
CA THR A 769 -17.87 13.64 5.95
C THR A 769 -17.84 13.47 7.47
N PRO A 770 -17.13 12.46 8.02
CA PRO A 770 -17.11 12.22 9.45
C PRO A 770 -16.37 13.33 10.20
N LEU A 771 -16.90 13.71 11.36
CA LEU A 771 -16.24 14.60 12.33
C LEU A 771 -15.32 13.81 13.25
N VAL A 772 -15.77 12.65 13.69
CA VAL A 772 -15.02 11.75 14.58
C VAL A 772 -15.23 10.33 14.07
N THR A 773 -14.18 9.53 13.98
CA THR A 773 -14.29 8.11 13.62
C THR A 773 -13.41 7.28 14.54
N PHE A 774 -13.91 6.15 15.05
CA PHE A 774 -13.13 5.14 15.73
C PHE A 774 -12.83 3.95 14.81
N ARG A 775 -11.58 3.48 14.82
CA ARG A 775 -11.17 2.17 14.32
C ARG A 775 -10.54 1.38 15.47
N ARG A 776 -11.09 0.19 15.74
CA ARG A 776 -10.45 -0.77 16.64
C ARG A 776 -9.21 -1.38 16.00
N ILE A 777 -8.03 -1.09 16.55
CA ILE A 777 -6.71 -1.56 16.12
C ILE A 777 -5.84 -1.72 17.37
N ASP A 778 -5.99 -2.85 18.06
CA ASP A 778 -5.55 -3.08 19.44
C ASP A 778 -4.02 -2.95 19.61
N LEU A 779 -3.26 -3.30 18.57
CA LEU A 779 -1.79 -3.32 18.56
C LEU A 779 -1.15 -2.22 17.70
N LEU A 780 -1.94 -1.31 17.11
CA LEU A 780 -1.55 -0.34 16.05
C LEU A 780 -0.96 -0.93 14.75
N PHE A 781 -0.71 -2.23 14.71
CA PHE A 781 -0.15 -2.98 13.59
C PHE A 781 -1.02 -4.19 13.27
N SER A 782 -0.77 -4.83 12.12
CA SER A 782 -1.13 -6.22 11.86
C SER A 782 -0.21 -7.21 12.60
N LYS A 783 -0.70 -8.41 12.96
CA LYS A 783 0.16 -9.51 13.47
C LYS A 783 1.34 -9.80 12.51
N ALA A 784 1.16 -9.60 11.20
CA ALA A 784 2.19 -9.81 10.18
C ALA A 784 3.33 -8.76 10.20
N GLU A 785 3.03 -7.46 10.35
CA GLU A 785 4.07 -6.43 10.47
C GLU A 785 4.89 -6.59 11.74
N LEU A 786 4.26 -7.01 12.85
CA LEU A 786 4.95 -7.26 14.12
C LEU A 786 5.90 -8.47 14.04
N ASN A 787 5.49 -9.59 13.44
CA ASN A 787 6.40 -10.72 13.17
C ASN A 787 7.61 -10.26 12.31
N ALA A 788 7.38 -9.41 11.30
CA ALA A 788 8.44 -8.88 10.45
C ALA A 788 9.38 -7.91 11.21
N LEU A 789 8.84 -7.01 12.03
CA LEU A 789 9.63 -6.12 12.89
C LEU A 789 10.51 -6.90 13.87
N TYR A 790 9.98 -7.96 14.48
CA TYR A 790 10.76 -8.80 15.38
C TYR A 790 11.89 -9.54 14.66
N HIS A 791 11.64 -10.08 13.46
CA HIS A 791 12.68 -10.75 12.66
C HIS A 791 13.85 -9.81 12.28
N ILE A 792 13.60 -8.51 12.10
CA ILE A 792 14.67 -7.51 11.85
C ILE A 792 15.64 -7.43 13.04
N GLN A 793 15.13 -7.49 14.28
CA GLN A 793 15.95 -7.47 15.50
C GLN A 793 16.49 -8.86 15.87
N HIS A 794 15.78 -9.92 15.49
CA HIS A 794 16.09 -11.31 15.81
C HIS A 794 16.10 -12.21 14.54
N PRO A 795 17.13 -12.14 13.66
CA PRO A 795 17.18 -12.91 12.41
C PRO A 795 17.25 -14.45 12.57
N HIS A 796 17.26 -14.95 13.80
CA HIS A 796 17.18 -16.38 14.14
C HIS A 796 15.74 -16.85 14.44
N PHE A 797 14.81 -15.91 14.70
CA PHE A 797 13.38 -16.20 14.80
C PHE A 797 12.86 -16.67 13.43
N SER A 798 12.22 -17.82 13.38
CA SER A 798 11.83 -18.44 12.12
C SER A 798 10.70 -17.67 11.44
N PRO A 799 10.72 -17.46 10.11
CA PRO A 799 9.56 -16.92 9.37
C PRO A 799 8.29 -17.81 9.42
N ASN A 800 8.41 -19.02 9.97
CA ASN A 800 7.28 -19.92 10.26
C ASN A 800 6.83 -19.88 11.73
N GLU A 801 7.57 -19.22 12.62
CA GLU A 801 7.18 -19.00 14.01
C GLU A 801 6.29 -17.74 14.09
N THR A 802 5.37 -17.75 15.05
CA THR A 802 4.48 -16.63 15.34
C THR A 802 4.83 -16.09 16.72
N LEU A 803 4.86 -14.75 16.87
CA LEU A 803 4.92 -14.16 18.20
C LEU A 803 3.64 -14.44 19.01
N PHE A 804 2.54 -14.68 18.30
CA PHE A 804 1.19 -14.60 18.79
C PHE A 804 0.55 -15.94 19.10
N SER A 805 -0.31 -15.95 20.11
CA SER A 805 -1.32 -16.96 20.33
C SER A 805 -2.58 -16.71 19.49
N GLU A 806 -3.53 -17.65 19.63
CA GLU A 806 -4.90 -17.55 19.10
C GLU A 806 -5.78 -16.55 19.87
N GLU A 807 -5.24 -15.80 20.84
CA GLU A 807 -5.98 -14.74 21.52
C GLU A 807 -6.47 -13.68 20.51
N GLY A 808 -7.75 -13.33 20.62
CA GLY A 808 -8.47 -12.50 19.67
C GLY A 808 -8.16 -11.01 19.82
N VAL A 809 -7.68 -10.41 18.73
CA VAL A 809 -7.42 -8.96 18.61
C VAL A 809 -7.76 -8.44 17.23
N TRP A 810 -8.22 -7.19 17.19
CA TRP A 810 -8.44 -6.45 15.96
C TRP A 810 -7.13 -5.78 15.55
N THR A 811 -6.61 -6.16 14.39
CA THR A 811 -5.31 -5.71 13.89
C THR A 811 -5.43 -5.27 12.44
N MET A 812 -4.68 -4.24 12.05
CA MET A 812 -4.79 -3.60 10.73
C MET A 812 -3.42 -3.02 10.33
N PRO A 813 -3.00 -3.16 9.05
CA PRO A 813 -1.76 -2.58 8.57
C PRO A 813 -1.65 -1.07 8.75
N VAL A 814 -0.45 -0.56 9.06
CA VAL A 814 -0.22 0.87 9.39
C VAL A 814 -0.67 1.78 8.24
N HIS A 815 -0.35 1.38 7.01
CA HIS A 815 -0.73 2.11 5.80
C HIS A 815 -2.25 2.18 5.55
N GLU A 816 -3.06 1.22 6.02
CA GLU A 816 -4.51 1.20 5.76
C GLU A 816 -5.26 2.29 6.54
N TYR A 817 -5.00 2.42 7.85
CA TYR A 817 -5.61 3.50 8.63
C TYR A 817 -4.92 4.86 8.39
N LEU A 818 -3.68 4.89 7.89
CA LEU A 818 -3.11 6.11 7.32
C LEU A 818 -3.85 6.56 6.05
N ASP A 819 -4.26 5.65 5.16
CA ASP A 819 -5.11 6.02 4.00
C ASP A 819 -6.52 6.49 4.42
N ILE A 820 -7.04 6.03 5.57
CA ILE A 820 -8.23 6.62 6.21
C ILE A 820 -7.91 8.04 6.72
N PHE A 821 -6.85 8.22 7.50
CA PHE A 821 -6.47 9.50 8.09
C PHE A 821 -6.12 10.58 7.04
N LEU A 822 -5.48 10.19 5.94
CA LEU A 822 -5.06 11.06 4.85
C LEU A 822 -6.11 11.20 3.73
N SER A 823 -7.28 10.55 3.86
CA SER A 823 -8.35 10.68 2.87
C SER A 823 -8.85 12.13 2.73
N PRO A 824 -9.10 12.62 1.49
CA PRO A 824 -9.55 13.98 1.24
C PRO A 824 -11.08 14.12 1.35
N LEU A 825 -11.55 15.38 1.42
CA LEU A 825 -12.96 15.73 1.28
C LEU A 825 -13.54 15.23 -0.07
N PRO A 826 -14.80 14.74 -0.11
CA PRO A 826 -15.76 14.64 0.99
C PRO A 826 -15.62 13.38 1.86
N ARG A 827 -14.69 12.45 1.57
CA ARG A 827 -14.56 11.16 2.27
C ARG A 827 -14.14 11.33 3.73
N ALA A 828 -13.23 12.27 4.01
CA ALA A 828 -12.79 12.60 5.35
C ALA A 828 -12.29 14.04 5.43
N ASN A 829 -12.24 14.58 6.65
CA ASN A 829 -11.69 15.91 6.96
C ASN A 829 -10.73 15.88 8.15
N TYR A 830 -10.08 14.74 8.44
CA TYR A 830 -9.36 14.58 9.71
C TYR A 830 -8.15 15.54 9.82
N GLY A 831 -8.16 16.39 10.85
CA GLY A 831 -7.01 17.21 11.25
C GLY A 831 -6.10 16.48 12.25
N THR A 832 -6.68 15.63 13.08
CA THR A 832 -5.97 14.92 14.16
C THR A 832 -6.20 13.41 14.07
N MET A 833 -5.16 12.60 14.32
CA MET A 833 -5.30 11.20 14.67
C MET A 833 -5.01 11.05 16.18
N VAL A 834 -5.95 10.52 16.95
CA VAL A 834 -5.82 10.23 18.38
C VAL A 834 -5.56 8.74 18.54
N VAL A 835 -4.51 8.38 19.27
CA VAL A 835 -3.95 7.03 19.29
C VAL A 835 -3.77 6.56 20.73
N SER A 836 -4.12 5.31 21.05
CA SER A 836 -3.75 4.69 22.33
C SER A 836 -3.62 3.17 22.17
N THR A 837 -2.56 2.60 22.75
CA THR A 837 -2.30 1.16 22.79
C THR A 837 -1.43 0.84 23.99
N ALA A 838 -1.68 -0.32 24.61
CA ALA A 838 -0.77 -1.12 25.44
C ALA A 838 -1.55 -2.28 26.08
N GLY A 839 -2.88 -2.19 26.15
CA GLY A 839 -3.75 -3.20 26.77
C GLY A 839 -3.46 -4.62 26.27
N HIS A 840 -3.52 -4.86 24.97
CA HIS A 840 -3.25 -6.18 24.37
C HIS A 840 -1.74 -6.50 24.16
N TRP A 841 -0.82 -5.69 24.70
CA TRP A 841 0.61 -6.01 24.69
C TRP A 841 0.97 -6.86 25.92
N THR A 842 0.58 -8.12 25.87
CA THR A 842 0.71 -9.09 26.97
C THR A 842 1.49 -10.33 26.57
N THR A 843 2.01 -11.05 27.56
CA THR A 843 2.61 -12.39 27.40
C THR A 843 1.57 -13.51 27.23
N THR A 844 0.28 -13.18 27.09
CA THR A 844 -0.76 -14.11 26.61
C THR A 844 -1.01 -13.93 25.12
N MET A 845 -1.13 -12.67 24.66
CA MET A 845 -1.20 -12.30 23.24
C MET A 845 0.10 -12.68 22.53
N PHE A 846 1.23 -12.14 23.00
CA PHE A 846 2.56 -12.38 22.46
C PHE A 846 3.20 -13.57 23.18
N SER A 847 2.59 -14.74 23.05
CA SER A 847 2.97 -15.98 23.75
C SER A 847 4.42 -16.42 23.53
N TYR A 848 5.10 -15.96 22.47
CA TYR A 848 6.53 -16.23 22.27
C TYR A 848 7.43 -15.64 23.38
N PHE A 849 7.02 -14.53 24.01
CA PHE A 849 7.76 -13.93 25.14
C PHE A 849 7.40 -14.55 26.49
N ARG A 850 6.49 -15.54 26.52
CA ARG A 850 5.94 -16.08 27.76
C ARG A 850 6.89 -17.04 28.45
N ASP A 851 7.36 -16.62 29.62
CA ASP A 851 8.27 -17.39 30.47
C ASP A 851 7.58 -17.77 31.80
N GLU A 852 7.20 -19.05 31.94
CA GLU A 852 6.56 -19.58 33.15
C GLU A 852 7.51 -19.59 34.38
N GLU A 853 8.83 -19.61 34.20
CA GLU A 853 9.79 -19.48 35.31
C GLU A 853 9.84 -18.03 35.84
N LYS A 854 9.41 -17.06 35.04
CA LYS A 854 9.30 -15.62 35.39
C LYS A 854 7.87 -15.17 35.70
N LYS A 855 6.99 -16.07 36.14
CA LYS A 855 5.59 -15.77 36.49
C LYS A 855 5.44 -14.54 37.40
N ASP A 856 6.22 -14.47 38.48
CA ASP A 856 6.14 -13.39 39.48
C ASP A 856 6.66 -12.03 38.95
N SER A 857 7.32 -12.03 37.79
CA SER A 857 7.71 -10.84 37.01
C SER A 857 7.00 -10.79 35.64
N GLY A 858 5.69 -11.05 35.63
CA GLY A 858 4.82 -10.84 34.47
C GLY A 858 5.01 -11.86 33.33
N TYR A 859 5.54 -13.04 33.63
CA TYR A 859 5.92 -14.08 32.67
C TYR A 859 6.95 -13.62 31.62
N GLY A 860 7.98 -12.86 32.04
CA GLY A 860 9.05 -12.40 31.14
C GLY A 860 8.72 -11.14 30.33
N ILE A 861 7.79 -10.33 30.83
CA ILE A 861 7.24 -9.13 30.16
C ILE A 861 8.30 -8.16 29.63
N ASP A 862 9.47 -8.07 30.27
CA ASP A 862 10.58 -7.19 29.90
C ASP A 862 10.94 -7.26 28.40
N GLY A 863 11.00 -8.47 27.85
CA GLY A 863 11.35 -8.68 26.44
C GLY A 863 10.27 -8.18 25.47
N LEU A 864 9.00 -8.27 25.87
CA LEU A 864 7.88 -7.72 25.10
C LEU A 864 7.85 -6.19 25.18
N ILE A 865 8.22 -5.61 26.33
CA ILE A 865 8.31 -4.16 26.50
C ILE A 865 9.48 -3.58 25.68
N ASP A 866 10.64 -4.26 25.65
CA ASP A 866 11.76 -3.90 24.77
C ASP A 866 11.38 -3.97 23.28
N PHE A 867 10.65 -5.01 22.87
CA PHE A 867 10.12 -5.11 21.50
C PHE A 867 9.07 -4.03 21.20
N PHE A 868 8.22 -3.68 22.16
CA PHE A 868 7.27 -2.57 22.02
C PHE A 868 7.97 -1.24 21.76
N GLU A 869 9.06 -0.92 22.47
CA GLU A 869 9.82 0.32 22.22
C GLU A 869 10.34 0.39 20.77
N PHE A 870 10.88 -0.72 20.26
CA PHE A 870 11.32 -0.84 18.87
C PHE A 870 10.16 -0.70 17.87
N ALA A 871 9.04 -1.38 18.13
CA ALA A 871 7.84 -1.30 17.30
C ALA A 871 7.25 0.12 17.26
N MET A 872 7.25 0.84 18.39
CA MET A 872 6.76 2.22 18.45
C MET A 872 7.69 3.23 17.76
N GLU A 873 9.01 3.00 17.71
CA GLU A 873 9.90 3.82 16.86
C GLU A 873 9.61 3.57 15.37
N GLY A 874 9.40 2.31 14.97
CA GLY A 874 8.99 1.95 13.61
C GLY A 874 7.66 2.60 13.20
N TRP A 875 6.66 2.53 14.08
CA TRP A 875 5.36 3.17 13.91
C TRP A 875 5.49 4.69 13.72
N ALA A 876 6.20 5.36 14.64
CA ALA A 876 6.39 6.80 14.60
C ALA A 876 7.11 7.26 13.33
N ALA A 877 8.06 6.47 12.83
CA ALA A 877 8.77 6.74 11.58
C ALA A 877 7.86 6.63 10.34
N GLU A 878 7.02 5.59 10.24
CA GLU A 878 6.08 5.46 9.11
C GLU A 878 5.02 6.57 9.11
N VAL A 879 4.41 6.83 10.27
CA VAL A 879 3.39 7.87 10.44
C VAL A 879 3.97 9.26 10.12
N GLN A 880 5.17 9.58 10.62
CA GLN A 880 5.79 10.89 10.36
C GLN A 880 6.23 11.04 8.89
N MET A 881 6.68 9.97 8.25
CA MET A 881 6.97 9.94 6.81
C MET A 881 5.70 10.16 5.97
N ALA A 882 4.57 9.56 6.35
CA ALA A 882 3.28 9.77 5.70
C ALA A 882 2.77 11.22 5.85
N LEU A 883 2.96 11.83 7.03
CA LEU A 883 2.66 13.24 7.27
C LEU A 883 3.50 14.18 6.38
N TRP A 884 4.81 13.98 6.28
CA TRP A 884 5.67 14.79 5.39
C TRP A 884 5.31 14.62 3.90
N LYS A 885 4.94 13.40 3.48
CA LYS A 885 4.46 13.11 2.13
C LYS A 885 3.16 13.87 1.83
N GLU A 886 2.25 13.99 2.79
CA GLU A 886 1.01 14.76 2.67
C GLU A 886 1.25 16.28 2.68
N GLU A 887 2.07 16.80 3.61
CA GLU A 887 2.47 18.22 3.62
C GLU A 887 3.08 18.64 2.25
N LYS A 888 3.92 17.77 1.67
CA LYS A 888 4.52 17.96 0.34
C LYS A 888 3.49 17.87 -0.80
N ARG A 889 2.45 17.04 -0.68
CA ARG A 889 1.37 16.91 -1.67
C ARG A 889 0.43 18.12 -1.67
N LEU A 890 0.10 18.65 -0.50
CA LEU A 890 -0.77 19.83 -0.33
C LEU A 890 -0.05 21.13 -0.68
N GLY A 891 1.25 21.23 -0.35
CA GLY A 891 2.11 22.35 -0.68
C GLY A 891 1.83 23.63 0.12
N ARG A 892 2.79 24.58 0.06
CA ARG A 892 2.83 25.79 0.92
C ARG A 892 1.53 26.62 0.96
N LYS A 893 0.67 26.55 -0.06
CA LYS A 893 -0.61 27.30 -0.08
C LYS A 893 -1.75 26.65 0.73
N MET A 894 -1.75 25.33 0.94
CA MET A 894 -2.78 24.66 1.77
C MET A 894 -2.35 24.40 3.22
N VAL A 895 -1.05 24.48 3.55
CA VAL A 895 -0.53 24.37 4.94
C VAL A 895 -1.13 25.42 5.90
N ARG A 896 -1.78 26.48 5.39
CA ARG A 896 -2.57 27.43 6.17
C ARG A 896 -3.89 26.88 6.74
N LYS A 897 -4.42 25.75 6.27
CA LYS A 897 -5.63 25.08 6.81
C LYS A 897 -5.25 23.94 7.76
N GLY A 898 -4.43 24.27 8.75
CA GLY A 898 -3.87 23.30 9.70
C GLY A 898 -2.81 22.37 9.08
N LYS A 899 -1.86 21.94 9.92
CA LYS A 899 -1.08 20.73 9.66
C LYS A 899 -1.80 19.55 10.28
N LYS A 900 -1.77 18.38 9.63
CA LYS A 900 -2.23 17.13 10.26
C LYS A 900 -1.34 16.81 11.47
N LYS A 901 -1.97 16.54 12.61
CA LYS A 901 -1.32 16.21 13.89
C LYS A 901 -1.65 14.78 14.29
N VAL A 902 -0.76 14.15 15.04
CA VAL A 902 -1.03 12.85 15.69
C VAL A 902 -0.80 13.00 17.19
N VAL A 903 -1.71 12.44 17.99
CA VAL A 903 -1.77 12.61 19.44
C VAL A 903 -1.87 11.22 20.07
N VAL A 904 -0.78 10.75 20.66
CA VAL A 904 -0.75 9.51 21.45
C VAL A 904 -1.18 9.83 22.87
N ARG A 905 -2.34 9.30 23.28
CA ARG A 905 -2.83 9.32 24.66
C ARG A 905 -2.21 8.14 25.41
N ALA A 906 -1.60 8.41 26.56
CA ALA A 906 -1.14 7.38 27.49
C ALA A 906 -2.25 6.36 27.78
N TYR A 907 -1.89 5.07 27.75
CA TYR A 907 -2.83 3.99 27.98
C TYR A 907 -3.22 3.88 29.45
N LEU A 908 -4.46 3.43 29.71
CA LEU A 908 -5.04 3.30 31.04
C LEU A 908 -4.99 1.82 31.47
N PRO A 909 -4.24 1.44 32.52
CA PRO A 909 -4.44 0.15 33.16
C PRO A 909 -5.78 0.12 33.90
N GLY A 910 -6.33 -1.07 34.11
CA GLY A 910 -7.50 -1.23 34.98
C GLY A 910 -7.18 -1.01 36.47
N HIS A 911 -8.18 -1.18 37.34
CA HIS A 911 -8.02 -1.17 38.80
C HIS A 911 -8.38 -2.55 39.39
N GLU A 912 -7.62 -3.00 40.38
CA GLU A 912 -7.97 -4.19 41.16
C GLU A 912 -9.16 -3.88 42.09
N ASP A 913 -10.08 -4.83 42.27
CA ASP A 913 -11.29 -4.73 43.11
C ASP A 913 -12.15 -3.44 42.92
N CYS A 914 -12.17 -2.89 41.70
CA CYS A 914 -12.74 -1.57 41.41
C CYS A 914 -14.17 -1.33 41.95
N HIS A 915 -15.07 -2.31 41.80
CA HIS A 915 -16.47 -2.22 42.25
C HIS A 915 -16.65 -2.20 43.77
N SER A 916 -15.58 -2.32 44.56
CA SER A 916 -15.59 -2.09 46.02
C SER A 916 -15.45 -0.60 46.40
N HIS A 917 -14.96 0.25 45.49
CA HIS A 917 -14.70 1.67 45.74
C HIS A 917 -15.91 2.57 45.40
N ARG A 918 -16.02 3.73 46.06
CA ARG A 918 -17.13 4.70 45.89
C ARG A 918 -16.66 6.16 45.75
N GLU A 919 -15.35 6.38 45.77
CA GLU A 919 -14.71 7.70 45.65
C GLU A 919 -13.33 7.59 44.97
N PRO A 920 -12.80 8.69 44.41
CA PRO A 920 -11.45 8.75 43.88
C PRO A 920 -10.39 8.49 44.95
N TRP A 921 -9.23 8.00 44.53
CA TRP A 921 -8.02 8.07 45.35
C TRP A 921 -7.35 9.45 45.24
N ASN A 922 -6.64 9.83 46.31
CA ASN A 922 -5.73 10.99 46.27
C ASN A 922 -4.37 10.65 45.61
N GLU A 923 -3.95 9.40 45.73
CA GLU A 923 -2.68 8.87 45.22
C GLU A 923 -2.90 7.55 44.45
N VAL A 924 -2.14 7.35 43.37
CA VAL A 924 -2.25 6.16 42.52
C VAL A 924 -1.67 4.96 43.28
N GLN A 925 -2.49 3.95 43.55
CA GLN A 925 -2.05 2.75 44.28
C GLN A 925 -1.19 1.84 43.38
N PRO A 926 -0.23 1.08 43.96
CA PRO A 926 0.45 0.00 43.25
C PRO A 926 -0.49 -1.19 43.05
N PHE A 927 -0.24 -1.98 42.00
CA PHE A 927 -0.92 -3.25 41.77
C PHE A 927 -0.40 -4.33 42.73
N VAL A 928 -1.30 -5.14 43.26
CA VAL A 928 -1.02 -6.25 44.19
C VAL A 928 -0.99 -7.58 43.44
N TRP A 929 -1.87 -7.77 42.46
CA TRP A 929 -2.01 -9.02 41.71
C TRP A 929 -1.39 -8.95 40.31
N ASN A 930 -1.25 -7.73 39.74
CA ASN A 930 -0.70 -7.46 38.41
C ASN A 930 -1.37 -8.31 37.32
N TRP A 931 -2.71 -8.32 37.30
CA TRP A 931 -3.47 -9.08 36.30
C TRP A 931 -3.12 -8.64 34.87
N TYR A 932 -3.04 -9.63 33.97
CA TYR A 932 -2.83 -9.46 32.54
C TYR A 932 -1.49 -8.76 32.21
N ASN A 933 -1.46 -7.42 32.15
CA ASN A 933 -0.22 -6.63 32.12
C ASN A 933 -0.32 -5.30 32.89
N TRP A 934 -1.37 -5.07 33.69
CA TRP A 934 -1.76 -3.74 34.17
C TRP A 934 -0.69 -3.02 34.99
N GLY A 935 0.04 -3.75 35.84
CA GLY A 935 1.16 -3.23 36.62
C GLY A 935 2.41 -2.90 35.81
N ASN A 936 2.45 -3.22 34.51
CA ASN A 936 3.55 -2.91 33.59
C ASN A 936 3.21 -1.78 32.58
N ILE A 937 1.92 -1.38 32.47
CA ILE A 937 1.45 -0.34 31.52
C ILE A 937 2.21 0.99 31.65
N TRP A 938 2.73 1.31 32.83
CA TRP A 938 3.52 2.52 33.03
C TRP A 938 4.87 2.52 32.27
N ASP A 939 5.51 1.36 32.05
CA ASP A 939 6.77 1.28 31.28
C ASP A 939 6.48 1.34 29.77
N PHE A 940 5.43 0.64 29.30
CA PHE A 940 4.90 0.84 27.93
C PHE A 940 4.64 2.33 27.64
N ASN A 941 3.91 3.01 28.53
CA ASN A 941 3.66 4.45 28.44
C ASN A 941 4.97 5.28 28.46
N ALA A 942 5.89 5.00 29.37
CA ALA A 942 7.16 5.73 29.50
C ALA A 942 8.04 5.58 28.25
N ARG A 943 8.10 4.39 27.65
CA ARG A 943 8.90 4.11 26.45
C ARG A 943 8.30 4.71 25.19
N PHE A 944 6.98 4.75 25.05
CA PHE A 944 6.34 5.48 23.95
C PHE A 944 6.57 7.00 24.09
N GLN A 945 6.50 7.55 25.31
CA GLN A 945 6.85 8.95 25.59
C GLN A 945 8.32 9.27 25.26
N LYS A 946 9.25 8.39 25.67
CA LYS A 946 10.69 8.44 25.36
C LYS A 946 10.93 8.45 23.85
N THR A 947 10.30 7.55 23.10
CA THR A 947 10.39 7.48 21.64
C THR A 947 9.95 8.79 20.98
N LEU A 948 8.83 9.37 21.43
CA LEU A 948 8.28 10.62 20.88
C LEU A 948 8.90 11.90 21.47
N SER A 949 9.90 11.78 22.35
CA SER A 949 10.62 12.93 22.91
C SER A 949 11.56 13.59 21.88
N ASP A 950 12.05 12.84 20.88
CA ASP A 950 12.84 13.41 19.78
C ASP A 950 11.94 14.20 18.82
N ARG A 951 11.76 15.49 19.15
CA ARG A 951 10.99 16.44 18.35
C ARG A 951 11.60 16.75 16.98
N LYS A 952 12.85 16.35 16.71
CA LYS A 952 13.49 16.49 15.39
C LYS A 952 13.12 15.32 14.48
N LYS A 953 13.08 14.10 15.02
CA LYS A 953 12.52 12.93 14.32
C LYS A 953 11.02 13.05 14.10
N PHE A 954 10.25 13.38 15.15
CA PHE A 954 8.79 13.25 15.17
C PHE A 954 8.05 14.57 15.48
N PRO A 955 8.26 15.65 14.70
CA PRO A 955 7.72 16.98 15.00
C PRO A 955 6.18 17.04 15.09
N ASN A 956 5.46 16.25 14.29
CA ASN A 956 4.00 16.32 14.15
C ASN A 956 3.23 15.27 14.99
N ILE A 957 3.94 14.36 15.70
CA ILE A 957 3.36 13.34 16.58
C ILE A 957 3.63 13.74 18.04
N TYR A 958 2.62 13.83 18.89
CA TYR A 958 2.75 14.30 20.28
C TYR A 958 2.30 13.22 21.27
N TYR A 959 2.99 13.06 22.38
CA TYR A 959 2.60 12.14 23.46
C TYR A 959 1.97 12.91 24.63
N LEU A 960 0.85 12.42 25.16
CA LEU A 960 0.10 13.03 26.27
C LEU A 960 0.03 12.05 27.47
N PRO A 961 0.85 12.25 28.53
CA PRO A 961 0.77 11.50 29.80
C PRO A 961 -0.48 11.91 30.62
N ILE A 962 -1.68 11.63 30.10
CA ILE A 962 -2.99 12.01 30.68
C ILE A 962 -3.80 10.81 31.23
N ASP A 963 -3.09 9.75 31.63
CA ASP A 963 -3.62 8.57 32.33
C ASP A 963 -3.84 8.83 33.83
N ARG A 964 -3.01 9.66 34.50
CA ARG A 964 -3.11 9.90 35.96
C ARG A 964 -4.52 10.27 36.46
N PRO A 965 -5.32 11.15 35.80
CA PRO A 965 -6.67 11.44 36.25
C PRO A 965 -7.54 10.18 36.34
N ALA A 966 -7.39 9.26 35.38
CA ALA A 966 -8.12 8.00 35.33
C ALA A 966 -7.60 6.98 36.36
N ARG A 967 -6.28 6.90 36.57
CA ARG A 967 -5.62 6.03 37.57
C ARG A 967 -5.86 6.41 39.04
N LEU A 968 -6.75 7.37 39.27
CA LEU A 968 -7.26 7.78 40.58
C LEU A 968 -8.76 7.46 40.73
N ARG A 969 -9.37 6.72 39.79
CA ARG A 969 -10.84 6.53 39.67
C ARG A 969 -11.27 5.07 39.62
N PRO A 970 -10.98 4.25 40.67
CA PRO A 970 -11.51 2.89 40.74
C PRO A 970 -13.04 2.85 40.87
N ASP A 971 -13.66 3.90 41.41
CA ASP A 971 -15.11 4.08 41.55
C ASP A 971 -15.84 4.22 40.19
N ALA A 972 -15.11 4.63 39.15
CA ALA A 972 -15.65 5.06 37.87
C ALA A 972 -15.72 3.96 36.80
N HIS A 973 -15.58 2.68 37.13
CA HIS A 973 -15.58 1.62 36.11
C HIS A 973 -16.97 1.29 35.54
N ALA A 974 -16.99 0.69 34.35
CA ALA A 974 -18.19 0.03 33.81
C ALA A 974 -18.61 -1.13 34.75
N THR A 975 -19.88 -1.56 34.73
CA THR A 975 -20.31 -2.64 35.66
C THR A 975 -19.77 -4.02 35.26
N GLY A 976 -19.38 -4.18 34.00
CA GLY A 976 -18.92 -5.45 33.42
C GLY A 976 -17.53 -5.88 33.88
N ASP A 977 -16.60 -4.92 34.04
CA ASP A 977 -15.17 -5.17 34.28
C ASP A 977 -14.52 -3.98 35.00
N CYS A 978 -13.21 -4.10 35.28
CA CYS A 978 -12.39 -3.06 35.91
C CYS A 978 -11.33 -2.45 34.99
N LEU A 979 -11.56 -2.41 33.68
CA LEU A 979 -10.71 -1.74 32.68
C LEU A 979 -11.43 -0.53 32.05
N HIS A 980 -12.69 -0.70 31.63
CA HIS A 980 -13.46 0.34 30.95
C HIS A 980 -14.10 1.30 31.95
N ILE A 981 -14.23 2.56 31.57
CA ILE A 981 -14.69 3.64 32.44
C ILE A 981 -16.12 4.05 32.06
N MET A 982 -16.96 4.31 33.06
CA MET A 982 -18.31 4.82 32.87
C MET A 982 -18.27 6.24 32.28
N THR A 983 -19.03 6.42 31.21
CA THR A 983 -19.18 7.70 30.52
C THR A 983 -19.93 8.67 31.43
N GLY A 984 -19.42 9.91 31.55
CA GLY A 984 -19.94 10.89 32.50
C GLY A 984 -19.21 10.96 33.84
N ALA A 985 -18.27 10.06 34.13
CA ALA A 985 -17.42 10.14 35.32
C ALA A 985 -16.42 11.31 35.30
N GLY A 986 -16.29 12.04 34.18
CA GLY A 986 -15.36 13.14 33.99
C GLY A 986 -14.00 12.72 33.42
N VAL A 987 -13.70 11.42 33.36
CA VAL A 987 -12.41 10.87 32.91
C VAL A 987 -12.27 10.95 31.39
N LEU A 988 -13.21 10.34 30.68
CA LEU A 988 -13.24 10.28 29.20
C LEU A 988 -13.54 11.67 28.62
N GLU A 989 -14.35 12.43 29.35
CA GLU A 989 -14.66 13.82 29.09
C GLU A 989 -13.40 14.68 29.25
N GLY A 990 -12.63 14.46 30.32
CA GLY A 990 -11.32 15.10 30.55
C GLY A 990 -10.28 14.80 29.48
N TRP A 991 -10.23 13.56 28.97
CA TRP A 991 -9.36 13.23 27.82
C TRP A 991 -9.76 14.02 26.56
N THR A 992 -11.05 14.05 26.23
CA THR A 992 -11.59 14.84 25.10
C THR A 992 -11.27 16.32 25.27
N HIS A 993 -11.52 16.85 26.46
CA HIS A 993 -11.32 18.25 26.84
C HIS A 993 -9.85 18.67 26.73
N TYR A 994 -8.92 17.89 27.30
CA TYR A 994 -7.50 18.24 27.24
C TYR A 994 -6.90 18.05 25.84
N ILE A 995 -7.26 17.00 25.10
CA ILE A 995 -6.84 16.84 23.69
C ILE A 995 -7.31 18.05 22.87
N TRP A 996 -8.54 18.50 23.09
CA TRP A 996 -9.12 19.68 22.42
C TRP A 996 -8.47 21.01 22.81
N GLN A 997 -7.99 21.18 24.05
CA GLN A 997 -7.12 22.29 24.44
C GLN A 997 -5.77 22.20 23.70
N PHE A 998 -5.12 21.03 23.77
CA PHE A 998 -3.75 20.80 23.30
C PHE A 998 -3.57 21.06 21.80
N ILE A 999 -4.43 20.48 20.96
CA ILE A 999 -4.34 20.64 19.50
C ILE A 999 -4.67 22.07 19.01
N SER A 1000 -5.31 22.88 19.86
CA SER A 1000 -5.91 24.17 19.48
C SER A 1000 -5.23 25.39 20.12
N ARG A 1001 -4.53 25.21 21.25
CA ARG A 1001 -3.84 26.29 21.99
C ARG A 1001 -2.38 25.97 22.33
N GLU A 1002 -2.08 24.77 22.81
CA GLU A 1002 -0.75 24.42 23.34
C GLU A 1002 0.26 24.05 22.24
N THR A 1003 -0.21 23.41 21.16
CA THR A 1003 0.61 23.16 19.98
C THR A 1003 0.77 24.43 19.14
N PRO A 1004 1.95 24.69 18.53
CA PRO A 1004 2.19 25.91 17.76
C PRO A 1004 1.10 26.17 16.71
N ARG A 1005 0.52 27.38 16.76
CA ARG A 1005 -0.32 27.92 15.70
C ARG A 1005 0.58 28.43 14.56
N ASN A 1006 0.21 28.12 13.31
CA ASN A 1006 0.90 28.53 12.08
C ASN A 1006 0.68 30.02 11.75
#